data_AF-A0A502WI94-F1
#
_entry.id   AF-A0A502WI94-F1
#
_cell.length_a   1.000
_cell.length_b   1.000
_cell.length_c   1.000
_cell.angle_alpha   90.00
_cell.angle_beta   90.00
_cell.angle_gamma   90.00
#
_symmetry.space_group_name_H-M   'P 1'
#
loop_
_entity.id
_entity.type
_entity.pdbx_description
1 polymer ?
#
loop_
_entity_poly.entity_id
_entity_poly.type
_entity_poly.pdbx_seq_one_letter_code
_entity_poly.pdbx_strand_id
1 'polypeptide(L)'
;MSMAESLVRWRYRLLPDHVVGEILTKKWIDSVIPFTALVILCAIFGSIVPGFFDLATLTNLSGQTAELGLVVLGMTIVMVSGGIDLSVGSTFALAVLVTLYGMNVEQWSFGTGLLACLGLGVVCGAINGFLVGFLRMRAFLTTLVTLIIYRSTFDIVFPQVSTRIVTSGPDSPAYDFLGFGTIWGVPTSFVVFVVIALIIHLVLSRARYGWRLFAVGGARRSAYNAGINVRFILFSAYVLCSVLVALSGFFFSARIGSAASDIGTGLELQVLTATVLGGISLGGGRGSVAKALMGTVFVLVLSNSLLALAVPGPVNFLILGIVLLLSVLLDVRWVKNRHKILRSVYISPTFAKMPQAISTAPGAPMAVNDRLKDVGVIGLGVLDGAEDVIFDRQDRLYTGSRQGEILRFQPPHYTDSEVFAHIGGSPLGMAFDRDDNLVICVAGMGLYQVSPAGDVKLLTAETNRSLTSVVDDSTMKLADDCDILPDGRIVFSEATVRFEMHDWYADALESRGNGRIIVHDPKSGSTRTLLSNLVFPNGICTAFDGQSVLFAESWACRISRYYFDGPKKGQVERVIEGLPGYPDNINRASDGTYWLALMGMRTPALDLSLEMPSFRRRMARRVSEDAWLMPNLNTGCVLRFDENGQILESLWDQAGEKHPMITSMREHKGILYLCGIFNNRMGTLPLKGVDPDWFSSDSYWGKKP
;
A
#
# COMPACT_ATOMS: atom_id res chain seq x y z
N MET A 1 23.67 22.35 -23.01
CA MET A 1 23.35 21.96 -21.61
C MET A 1 24.49 22.42 -20.73
N SER A 2 24.19 23.04 -19.59
CA SER A 2 25.21 23.39 -18.60
C SER A 2 25.69 22.15 -17.82
N MET A 3 26.87 22.21 -17.21
CA MET A 3 27.37 21.17 -16.32
C MET A 3 26.45 20.96 -15.11
N ALA A 4 25.86 22.05 -14.61
CA ALA A 4 24.89 22.02 -13.50
C ALA A 4 23.60 21.28 -13.88
N GLU A 5 23.03 21.55 -15.07
CA GLU A 5 21.87 20.81 -15.58
C GLU A 5 22.16 19.31 -15.73
N SER A 6 23.35 18.98 -16.23
CA SER A 6 23.77 17.59 -16.44
C SER A 6 23.90 16.83 -15.11
N LEU A 7 24.48 17.46 -14.09
CA LEU A 7 24.59 16.90 -12.74
C LEU A 7 23.22 16.72 -12.06
N VAL A 8 22.33 17.70 -12.20
CA VAL A 8 20.96 17.61 -11.67
C VAL A 8 20.19 16.48 -12.35
N ARG A 9 20.25 16.38 -13.68
CA ARG A 9 19.63 15.30 -14.45
C ARG A 9 20.18 13.93 -14.02
N TRP A 10 21.51 13.82 -13.86
CA TRP A 10 22.17 12.59 -13.44
C TRP A 10 21.73 12.14 -12.04
N ARG A 11 21.66 13.08 -11.08
CA ARG A 11 21.16 12.84 -9.72
C ARG A 11 19.76 12.21 -9.72
N TYR A 12 18.78 12.83 -10.38
CA TYR A 12 17.39 12.38 -10.34
C TYR A 12 17.10 11.16 -11.22
N ARG A 13 17.99 10.84 -12.16
CA ARG A 13 17.93 9.62 -12.98
C ARG A 13 18.51 8.41 -12.26
N LEU A 14 19.63 8.57 -11.54
CA LEU A 14 20.34 7.46 -10.91
C LEU A 14 19.97 7.20 -9.45
N LEU A 15 19.58 8.23 -8.69
CA LEU A 15 19.12 8.04 -7.32
C LEU A 15 17.61 7.76 -7.33
N PRO A 16 17.17 6.56 -6.93
CA PRO A 16 15.77 6.20 -6.95
C PRO A 16 15.08 6.75 -5.70
N ASP A 17 14.96 8.09 -5.59
CA ASP A 17 14.30 8.75 -4.45
C ASP A 17 12.86 8.21 -4.21
N HIS A 18 12.19 7.79 -5.29
CA HIS A 18 10.85 7.16 -5.26
C HIS A 18 10.85 5.81 -4.53
N VAL A 19 11.92 5.01 -4.64
CA VAL A 19 12.05 3.71 -3.96
C VAL A 19 12.05 3.88 -2.45
N VAL A 20 12.59 4.98 -1.92
CA VAL A 20 12.50 5.29 -0.48
C VAL A 20 11.04 5.48 -0.08
N GLY A 21 10.26 6.21 -0.89
CA GLY A 21 8.82 6.37 -0.69
C GLY A 21 8.11 5.02 -0.69
N GLU A 22 8.37 4.19 -1.69
CA GLU A 22 7.81 2.84 -1.82
C GLU A 22 8.17 1.93 -0.63
N ILE A 23 9.42 1.91 -0.20
CA ILE A 23 9.86 1.12 0.96
C ILE A 23 9.13 1.62 2.23
N LEU A 24 9.01 2.93 2.43
CA LEU A 24 8.29 3.52 3.57
C LEU A 24 6.81 3.12 3.59
N THR A 25 6.18 2.88 2.44
CA THR A 25 4.78 2.40 2.41
C THR A 25 4.60 1.01 3.03
N LYS A 26 5.66 0.18 3.03
CA LYS A 26 5.57 -1.21 3.48
C LYS A 26 5.38 -1.32 4.99
N LYS A 27 4.48 -2.20 5.41
CA LYS A 27 4.16 -2.45 6.84
C LYS A 27 5.35 -2.95 7.65
N TRP A 28 6.30 -3.67 7.03
CA TRP A 28 7.47 -4.20 7.72
C TRP A 28 8.48 -3.10 8.11
N ILE A 29 8.39 -1.91 7.53
CA ILE A 29 9.33 -0.84 7.85
C ILE A 29 9.24 -0.38 9.30
N ASP A 30 8.07 -0.56 9.93
CA ASP A 30 7.87 -0.27 11.35
C ASP A 30 8.74 -1.17 12.26
N SER A 31 9.33 -2.24 11.72
CA SER A 31 10.27 -3.13 12.42
C SER A 31 11.74 -2.79 12.16
N VAL A 32 12.05 -1.88 11.23
CA VAL A 32 13.46 -1.55 10.89
C VAL A 32 14.15 -0.83 12.04
N ILE A 33 13.50 0.17 12.64
CA ILE A 33 14.04 0.92 13.77
C ILE A 33 14.46 -0.02 14.93
N PRO A 34 13.58 -0.89 15.46
CA PRO A 34 13.97 -1.79 16.55
C PRO A 34 15.00 -2.84 16.14
N PHE A 35 14.95 -3.33 14.91
CA PHE A 35 15.94 -4.27 14.39
C PHE A 35 17.34 -3.63 14.32
N THR A 36 17.44 -2.42 13.77
CA THR A 36 18.71 -1.68 13.72
C THR A 36 19.25 -1.37 15.12
N ALA A 37 18.38 -0.99 16.06
CA ALA A 37 18.78 -0.77 17.45
C ALA A 37 19.35 -2.04 18.09
N LEU A 38 18.71 -3.20 17.87
CA LEU A 38 19.19 -4.50 18.35
C LEU A 38 20.55 -4.87 17.73
N VAL A 39 20.73 -4.68 16.43
CA VAL A 39 22.01 -4.96 15.75
C VAL A 39 23.13 -4.08 16.32
N ILE A 40 22.87 -2.78 16.53
CA ILE A 40 23.84 -1.87 17.15
C ILE A 40 24.18 -2.32 18.57
N LEU A 41 23.17 -2.70 19.37
CA LEU A 41 23.36 -3.20 20.73
C LEU A 41 24.27 -4.43 20.75
N CYS A 42 23.99 -5.42 19.89
CA CYS A 42 24.79 -6.63 19.78
C CYS A 42 26.21 -6.34 19.30
N ALA A 43 26.41 -5.38 18.39
CA ALA A 43 27.74 -4.97 17.93
C ALA A 43 28.55 -4.31 19.06
N ILE A 44 27.93 -3.44 19.86
CA ILE A 44 28.59 -2.78 20.99
C ILE A 44 28.97 -3.81 22.05
N PHE A 45 28.02 -4.56 22.60
CA PHE A 45 28.30 -5.48 23.71
C PHE A 45 29.09 -6.71 23.26
N GLY A 46 28.90 -7.17 22.02
CA GLY A 46 29.73 -8.22 21.43
C GLY A 46 31.21 -7.85 21.31
N SER A 47 31.55 -6.55 21.31
CA SER A 47 32.94 -6.08 21.30
C SER A 47 33.54 -5.86 22.69
N ILE A 48 32.71 -5.71 23.73
CA ILE A 48 33.13 -5.31 25.08
C ILE A 48 33.06 -6.49 26.06
N VAL A 49 32.05 -7.35 25.94
CA VAL A 49 31.79 -8.46 26.87
C VAL A 49 32.54 -9.72 26.42
N PRO A 50 33.50 -10.24 27.21
CA PRO A 50 34.18 -11.49 26.89
C PRO A 50 33.19 -12.66 26.85
N GLY A 51 33.35 -13.56 25.87
CA GLY A 51 32.48 -14.75 25.74
C GLY A 51 31.02 -14.45 25.38
N PHE A 52 30.74 -13.24 24.87
CA PHE A 52 29.38 -12.83 24.49
C PHE A 52 28.72 -13.79 23.48
N PHE A 53 29.51 -14.30 22.53
CA PHE A 53 29.06 -15.25 21.50
C PHE A 53 29.36 -16.72 21.84
N ASP A 54 29.79 -17.01 23.08
CA ASP A 54 30.05 -18.38 23.49
C ASP A 54 28.75 -19.18 23.53
N LEU A 55 28.83 -20.45 23.13
CA LEU A 55 27.66 -21.34 23.06
C LEU A 55 26.96 -21.44 24.42
N ALA A 56 27.71 -21.48 25.53
CA ALA A 56 27.14 -21.51 26.87
C ALA A 56 26.34 -20.23 27.20
N THR A 57 26.86 -19.06 26.84
CA THR A 57 26.18 -17.77 27.01
C THR A 57 24.89 -17.72 26.19
N LEU A 58 24.95 -18.15 24.92
CA LEU A 58 23.80 -18.19 24.03
C LEU A 58 22.72 -19.19 24.50
N THR A 59 23.14 -20.36 24.99
CA THR A 59 22.22 -21.36 25.57
C THR A 59 21.52 -20.79 26.80
N ASN A 60 22.25 -20.17 27.73
CA ASN A 60 21.65 -19.52 28.91
C ASN A 60 20.70 -18.38 28.52
N LEU A 61 21.10 -17.54 27.56
CA LEU A 61 20.28 -16.44 27.06
C LEU A 61 18.99 -16.96 26.41
N SER A 62 19.04 -18.08 25.68
CA SER A 62 17.85 -18.68 25.06
C SER A 62 16.84 -19.17 26.12
N GLY A 63 17.31 -19.77 27.22
CA GLY A 63 16.45 -20.14 28.35
C GLY A 63 15.75 -18.92 28.98
N GLN A 64 16.50 -17.85 29.25
CA GLN A 64 15.93 -16.60 29.75
C GLN A 64 14.98 -15.93 28.74
N THR A 65 15.24 -16.10 27.43
CA THR A 65 14.36 -15.63 26.36
C THR A 65 13.02 -16.34 26.38
N ALA A 66 12.98 -17.63 26.73
CA ALA A 66 11.73 -18.36 26.92
C ALA A 66 10.90 -17.76 28.06
N GLU A 67 11.53 -17.48 29.19
CA GLU A 67 10.90 -16.91 30.38
C GLU A 67 10.35 -15.50 30.10
N LEU A 68 11.21 -14.54 29.79
CA LEU A 68 10.77 -13.17 29.54
C LEU A 68 9.88 -13.08 28.30
N GLY A 69 10.19 -13.85 27.26
CA GLY A 69 9.45 -13.85 26.00
C GLY A 69 7.99 -14.24 26.17
N LEU A 70 7.67 -15.23 27.01
CA LEU A 70 6.27 -15.60 27.30
C LEU A 70 5.50 -14.42 27.93
N VAL A 71 6.11 -13.72 28.88
CA VAL A 71 5.51 -12.54 29.52
C VAL A 71 5.31 -11.41 28.50
N VAL A 72 6.32 -11.15 27.65
CA VAL A 72 6.26 -10.14 26.58
C VAL A 72 5.21 -10.49 25.54
N LEU A 73 5.02 -11.77 25.18
CA LEU A 73 3.93 -12.20 24.30
C LEU A 73 2.56 -11.97 24.94
N GLY A 74 2.41 -12.24 26.23
CA GLY A 74 1.20 -11.93 26.99
C GLY A 74 0.88 -10.43 26.97
N MET A 75 1.87 -9.60 27.32
CA MET A 75 1.74 -8.14 27.27
C MET A 75 1.44 -7.65 25.84
N THR A 76 2.02 -8.27 24.81
CA THR A 76 1.76 -7.94 23.40
C THR A 76 0.27 -8.09 23.06
N ILE A 77 -0.38 -9.16 23.53
CA ILE A 77 -1.82 -9.40 23.30
C ILE A 77 -2.65 -8.27 23.93
N VAL A 78 -2.32 -7.89 25.17
CA VAL A 78 -3.02 -6.80 25.89
C VAL A 78 -2.78 -5.45 25.22
N MET A 79 -1.52 -5.12 24.88
CA MET A 79 -1.18 -3.87 24.21
C MET A 79 -1.82 -3.73 22.83
N VAL A 80 -1.83 -4.80 22.03
CA VAL A 80 -2.52 -4.80 20.73
C VAL A 80 -4.01 -4.52 20.89
N SER A 81 -4.65 -4.95 21.98
CA SER A 81 -6.05 -4.63 22.30
C SER A 81 -6.29 -3.19 22.79
N GLY A 82 -5.23 -2.40 22.97
CA GLY A 82 -5.25 -1.04 23.51
C GLY A 82 -5.32 -0.99 25.04
N GLY A 83 -4.84 -2.04 25.73
CA GLY A 83 -4.70 -2.11 27.18
C GLY A 83 -3.24 -2.10 27.63
N ILE A 84 -3.01 -2.08 28.93
CA ILE A 84 -1.72 -2.32 29.58
C ILE A 84 -2.01 -3.19 30.80
N ASP A 85 -1.14 -4.17 31.10
CA ASP A 85 -1.22 -4.98 32.32
C ASP A 85 0.04 -4.83 33.17
N LEU A 86 0.01 -3.92 34.14
CA LEU A 86 1.15 -3.74 35.05
C LEU A 86 1.29 -4.90 36.06
N SER A 87 0.24 -5.70 36.28
CA SER A 87 0.24 -6.77 37.29
C SER A 87 1.02 -8.03 36.87
N VAL A 88 1.68 -8.02 35.71
CA VAL A 88 2.45 -9.15 35.18
C VAL A 88 3.57 -9.59 36.12
N GLY A 89 4.28 -8.66 36.77
CA GLY A 89 5.35 -8.99 37.73
C GLY A 89 4.83 -9.72 38.97
N SER A 90 3.75 -9.21 39.56
CA SER A 90 3.10 -9.83 40.72
C SER A 90 2.39 -11.15 40.39
N THR A 91 1.81 -11.27 39.20
CA THR A 91 1.17 -12.52 38.74
C THR A 91 2.23 -13.61 38.53
N PHE A 92 3.38 -13.24 37.96
CA PHE A 92 4.55 -14.11 37.83
C PHE A 92 5.04 -14.60 39.19
N ALA A 93 5.18 -13.72 40.18
CA ALA A 93 5.61 -14.09 41.53
C ALA A 93 4.65 -15.07 42.21
N LEU A 94 3.33 -14.85 42.09
CA LEU A 94 2.32 -15.78 42.59
C LEU A 94 2.38 -17.13 41.85
N ALA A 95 2.60 -17.15 40.54
CA ALA A 95 2.71 -18.37 39.76
C ALA A 95 3.94 -19.21 40.16
N VAL A 96 5.09 -18.55 40.38
CA VAL A 96 6.29 -19.19 40.93
C VAL A 96 6.00 -19.76 42.32
N LEU A 97 5.35 -19.00 43.19
CA LEU A 97 4.99 -19.44 44.55
C LEU A 97 4.11 -20.70 44.54
N VAL A 98 3.02 -20.68 43.76
CA VAL A 98 2.09 -21.82 43.64
C VAL A 98 2.80 -23.04 43.08
N THR A 99 3.63 -22.85 42.05
CA THR A 99 4.37 -23.95 41.43
C THR A 99 5.36 -24.57 42.40
N LEU A 100 6.21 -23.76 43.05
CA LEU A 100 7.22 -24.26 43.99
C LEU A 100 6.59 -24.88 45.24
N TYR A 101 5.54 -24.27 45.81
CA TYR A 101 4.85 -24.87 46.94
C TYR A 101 4.22 -26.22 46.57
N GLY A 102 3.48 -26.26 45.46
CA GLY A 102 2.81 -27.47 44.99
C GLY A 102 3.78 -28.59 44.63
N MET A 103 4.85 -28.28 43.90
CA MET A 103 5.82 -29.28 43.42
C MET A 103 6.81 -29.70 44.50
N ASN A 104 7.36 -28.76 45.28
CA ASN A 104 8.41 -29.08 46.26
C ASN A 104 7.84 -29.52 47.61
N VAL A 105 6.74 -28.91 48.08
CA VAL A 105 6.20 -29.18 49.42
C VAL A 105 5.10 -30.24 49.36
N GLU A 106 4.11 -30.03 48.50
CA GLU A 106 2.96 -30.95 48.37
C GLU A 106 3.23 -32.14 47.44
N GLN A 107 4.41 -32.18 46.80
CA GLN A 107 4.84 -33.27 45.90
C GLN A 107 3.82 -33.56 44.79
N TRP A 108 3.20 -32.51 44.25
CA TRP A 108 2.27 -32.63 43.13
C TRP A 108 2.94 -33.22 41.90
N SER A 109 2.17 -33.95 41.10
CA SER A 109 2.63 -34.37 39.76
C SER A 109 2.86 -33.16 38.86
N PHE A 110 3.66 -33.32 37.79
CA PHE A 110 3.88 -32.28 36.78
C PHE A 110 2.57 -31.70 36.23
N GLY A 111 1.61 -32.55 35.89
CA GLY A 111 0.33 -32.13 35.34
C GLY A 111 -0.51 -31.31 36.32
N THR A 112 -0.58 -31.73 37.58
CA THR A 112 -1.30 -31.00 38.63
C THR A 112 -0.64 -29.66 38.96
N GLY A 113 0.69 -29.62 39.03
CA GLY A 113 1.44 -28.37 39.24
C GLY A 113 1.22 -27.38 38.09
N LEU A 114 1.30 -27.85 36.86
CA LEU A 114 1.05 -27.03 35.66
C LEU A 114 -0.39 -26.50 35.63
N LEU A 115 -1.38 -27.34 35.87
CA LEU A 115 -2.79 -26.92 35.86
C LEU A 115 -3.10 -25.91 36.98
N ALA A 116 -2.55 -26.11 38.18
CA ALA A 116 -2.72 -25.15 39.28
C ALA A 116 -2.07 -23.79 38.95
N CYS A 117 -0.88 -23.81 38.36
CA CYS A 117 -0.17 -22.61 37.92
C CYS A 117 -0.96 -21.85 36.83
N LEU A 118 -1.38 -22.55 35.78
CA LEU A 118 -2.19 -21.94 34.72
C LEU A 118 -3.56 -21.47 35.24
N GLY A 119 -4.17 -22.21 36.17
CA GLY A 119 -5.41 -21.84 36.84
C GLY A 119 -5.30 -20.52 37.61
N LEU A 120 -4.19 -20.31 38.32
CA LEU A 120 -3.88 -19.02 38.95
C LEU A 120 -3.80 -17.90 37.91
N GLY A 121 -3.12 -18.14 36.78
CA GLY A 121 -3.08 -17.21 35.65
C GLY A 121 -4.48 -16.86 35.13
N VAL A 122 -5.36 -17.86 34.96
CA VAL A 122 -6.75 -17.64 34.55
C VAL A 122 -7.49 -16.78 35.57
N VAL A 123 -7.35 -17.02 36.87
CA VAL A 123 -8.00 -16.23 37.92
C VAL A 123 -7.52 -14.78 37.91
N CYS A 124 -6.21 -14.56 37.95
CA CYS A 124 -5.62 -13.21 37.93
C CYS A 124 -6.03 -12.42 36.67
N GLY A 125 -5.99 -13.09 35.51
CA GLY A 125 -6.36 -12.48 34.23
C GLY A 125 -7.87 -12.29 34.07
N ALA A 126 -8.70 -13.15 34.65
CA ALA A 126 -10.15 -12.99 34.66
C ALA A 126 -10.59 -11.81 35.51
N ILE A 127 -9.93 -11.57 36.66
CA ILE A 127 -10.15 -10.38 37.48
C ILE A 127 -9.83 -9.14 36.64
N ASN A 128 -8.61 -9.01 36.11
CA ASN A 128 -8.24 -7.85 35.29
C ASN A 128 -9.14 -7.69 34.04
N GLY A 129 -9.40 -8.79 33.34
CA GLY A 129 -10.23 -8.84 32.15
C GLY A 129 -11.69 -8.46 32.41
N PHE A 130 -12.24 -8.83 33.57
CA PHE A 130 -13.60 -8.46 33.96
C PHE A 130 -13.68 -6.97 34.28
N LEU A 131 -12.75 -6.49 35.09
CA LEU A 131 -12.63 -5.09 35.49
C LEU A 131 -12.44 -4.15 34.28
N VAL A 132 -11.61 -4.53 33.32
CA VAL A 132 -11.33 -3.71 32.13
C VAL A 132 -12.37 -3.93 31.02
N GLY A 133 -12.72 -5.18 30.71
CA GLY A 133 -13.59 -5.53 29.59
C GLY A 133 -15.07 -5.31 29.86
N PHE A 134 -15.56 -5.64 31.05
CA PHE A 134 -16.99 -5.55 31.40
C PHE A 134 -17.32 -4.29 32.18
N LEU A 135 -16.55 -3.96 33.23
CA LEU A 135 -16.76 -2.74 34.02
C LEU A 135 -16.19 -1.49 33.36
N ARG A 136 -15.47 -1.64 32.24
CA ARG A 136 -14.90 -0.54 31.43
C ARG A 136 -14.00 0.40 32.23
N MET A 137 -13.30 -0.14 33.24
CA MET A 137 -12.33 0.64 34.01
C MET A 137 -11.07 0.94 33.18
N ARG A 138 -10.33 1.97 33.59
CA ARG A 138 -9.08 2.37 32.93
C ARG A 138 -7.98 1.34 33.23
N ALA A 139 -7.61 0.56 32.21
CA ALA A 139 -6.61 -0.51 32.27
C ALA A 139 -5.36 -0.21 33.12
N PHE A 140 -4.72 0.94 32.91
CA PHE A 140 -3.51 1.32 33.64
C PHE A 140 -3.74 1.40 35.16
N LEU A 141 -4.79 2.11 35.60
CA LEU A 141 -5.11 2.26 37.02
C LEU A 141 -5.57 0.93 37.62
N THR A 142 -6.40 0.19 36.89
CA THR A 142 -6.92 -1.11 37.34
C THR A 142 -5.78 -2.09 37.57
N THR A 143 -4.84 -2.19 36.64
CA THR A 143 -3.76 -3.18 36.73
C THR A 143 -2.65 -2.75 37.68
N LEU A 144 -2.51 -1.45 37.96
CA LEU A 144 -1.69 -0.95 39.06
C LEU A 144 -2.27 -1.38 40.42
N VAL A 145 -3.59 -1.29 40.60
CA VAL A 145 -4.25 -1.73 41.85
C VAL A 145 -4.11 -3.23 42.03
N THR A 146 -4.36 -4.03 40.98
CA THR A 146 -4.22 -5.49 41.08
C THR A 146 -2.76 -5.92 41.22
N LEU A 147 -1.79 -5.18 40.66
CA LEU A 147 -0.37 -5.35 40.95
C LEU A 147 -0.13 -5.31 42.46
N ILE A 148 -0.60 -4.26 43.14
CA ILE A 148 -0.40 -4.10 44.59
C ILE A 148 -1.05 -5.27 45.35
N ILE A 149 -2.30 -5.62 45.03
CA ILE A 149 -3.02 -6.71 45.72
C ILE A 149 -2.30 -8.05 45.55
N TYR A 150 -1.93 -8.41 44.31
CA TYR A 150 -1.24 -9.66 44.02
C TYR A 150 0.14 -9.69 44.66
N ARG A 151 0.86 -8.57 44.61
CA ARG A 151 2.18 -8.43 45.23
C ARG A 151 2.11 -8.58 46.75
N SER A 152 1.18 -7.87 47.40
CA SER A 152 0.97 -8.00 48.85
C SER A 152 0.55 -9.40 49.25
N THR A 153 -0.24 -10.10 48.43
CA THR A 153 -0.60 -11.50 48.66
C THR A 153 0.65 -12.39 48.66
N PHE A 154 1.54 -12.20 47.68
CA PHE A 154 2.83 -12.91 47.64
C PHE A 154 3.68 -12.59 48.89
N ASP A 155 3.83 -11.30 49.24
CA ASP A 155 4.66 -10.86 50.36
C ASP A 155 4.15 -11.34 51.74
N ILE A 156 2.83 -11.58 51.87
CA ILE A 156 2.24 -12.16 53.10
C ILE A 156 2.48 -13.67 53.18
N VAL A 157 2.29 -14.39 52.06
CA VAL A 157 2.30 -15.87 52.06
C VAL A 157 3.73 -16.41 51.97
N PHE A 158 4.58 -15.83 51.12
CA PHE A 158 5.92 -16.36 50.83
C PHE A 158 6.79 -16.59 52.08
N PRO A 159 6.88 -15.64 53.05
CA PRO A 159 7.68 -15.86 54.25
C PRO A 159 7.23 -17.05 55.12
N GLN A 160 5.96 -17.44 55.04
CA GLN A 160 5.40 -18.55 55.84
C GLN A 160 5.71 -19.93 55.24
N VAL A 161 6.08 -19.98 53.95
CA VAL A 161 6.31 -21.22 53.21
C VAL A 161 7.73 -21.34 52.64
N SER A 162 8.50 -20.25 52.58
CA SER A 162 9.80 -20.18 51.93
C SER A 162 10.80 -21.21 52.47
N THR A 163 10.89 -21.41 53.79
CA THR A 163 11.78 -22.42 54.37
C THR A 163 11.45 -23.82 53.87
N ARG A 164 10.16 -24.19 53.83
CA ARG A 164 9.71 -25.51 53.36
C ARG A 164 9.97 -25.72 51.87
N ILE A 165 9.80 -24.65 51.07
CA ILE A 165 10.08 -24.66 49.63
C ILE A 165 11.56 -24.93 49.36
N VAL A 166 12.47 -24.31 50.13
CA VAL A 166 13.93 -24.42 49.93
C VAL A 166 14.48 -25.74 50.46
N THR A 167 13.90 -26.30 51.54
CA THR A 167 14.37 -27.57 52.13
C THR A 167 13.87 -28.82 51.42
N SER A 168 12.99 -28.67 50.41
CA SER A 168 12.35 -29.79 49.71
C SER A 168 12.54 -29.62 48.20
N GLY A 169 12.80 -30.71 47.49
CA GLY A 169 12.93 -30.73 46.03
C GLY A 169 11.75 -31.44 45.37
N PRO A 170 11.38 -31.10 44.13
CA PRO A 170 10.38 -31.82 43.38
C PRO A 170 10.93 -33.16 42.87
N ASP A 171 10.13 -34.23 42.91
CA ASP A 171 10.48 -35.53 42.31
C ASP A 171 9.73 -35.71 40.98
N SER A 172 10.22 -35.10 39.90
CA SER A 172 9.56 -35.12 38.59
C SER A 172 10.55 -35.01 37.43
N PRO A 173 10.84 -36.11 36.71
CA PRO A 173 11.74 -36.09 35.55
C PRO A 173 11.28 -35.14 34.44
N ALA A 174 9.97 -34.94 34.28
CA ALA A 174 9.41 -34.02 33.30
C ALA A 174 9.65 -32.55 33.68
N TYR A 175 9.62 -32.24 34.99
CA TYR A 175 9.91 -30.90 35.51
C TYR A 175 11.40 -30.58 35.35
N ASP A 176 12.27 -31.55 35.66
CA ASP A 176 13.73 -31.42 35.47
C ASP A 176 14.10 -31.29 34.00
N PHE A 177 13.44 -32.06 33.12
CA PHE A 177 13.66 -31.97 31.68
C PHE A 177 13.23 -30.61 31.09
N LEU A 178 12.20 -29.98 31.68
CA LEU A 178 11.79 -28.63 31.30
C LEU A 178 12.80 -27.57 31.78
N GLY A 179 13.32 -27.71 33.00
CA GLY A 179 14.23 -26.75 33.64
C GLY A 179 15.68 -26.82 33.14
N PHE A 180 16.23 -28.04 33.06
CA PHE A 180 17.65 -28.29 32.78
C PHE A 180 17.90 -29.14 31.52
N GLY A 181 16.84 -29.75 30.96
CA GLY A 181 16.96 -30.57 29.77
C GLY A 181 17.29 -29.77 28.52
N THR A 182 17.89 -30.45 27.54
CA THR A 182 18.16 -29.89 26.22
C THR A 182 17.66 -30.80 25.12
N ILE A 183 17.20 -30.20 24.02
CA ILE A 183 16.82 -30.86 22.78
C ILE A 183 17.77 -30.32 21.70
N TRP A 184 18.60 -31.19 21.12
CA TRP A 184 19.61 -30.81 20.13
C TRP A 184 20.53 -29.65 20.56
N GLY A 185 20.91 -29.62 21.86
CA GLY A 185 21.77 -28.57 22.42
C GLY A 185 21.06 -27.26 22.77
N VAL A 186 19.74 -27.18 22.55
CA VAL A 186 18.90 -26.01 22.88
C VAL A 186 18.07 -26.31 24.13
N PRO A 187 17.90 -25.38 25.08
CA PRO A 187 17.09 -25.62 26.27
C PRO A 187 15.64 -26.01 25.91
N THR A 188 15.10 -27.02 26.60
CA THR A 188 13.72 -27.49 26.37
C THR A 188 12.72 -26.35 26.50
N SER A 189 12.89 -25.47 27.49
CA SER A 189 12.06 -24.28 27.71
C SER A 189 12.01 -23.36 26.49
N PHE A 190 13.14 -23.15 25.80
CA PHE A 190 13.19 -22.34 24.57
C PHE A 190 12.45 -23.02 23.41
N VAL A 191 12.58 -24.33 23.24
CA VAL A 191 11.85 -25.07 22.19
C VAL A 191 10.34 -24.94 22.39
N VAL A 192 9.86 -25.15 23.62
CA VAL A 192 8.43 -25.00 23.94
C VAL A 192 7.97 -23.56 23.72
N PHE A 193 8.78 -22.57 24.10
CA PHE A 193 8.51 -21.17 23.82
C PHE A 193 8.38 -20.87 22.32
N VAL A 194 9.28 -21.39 21.47
CA VAL A 194 9.19 -21.18 20.01
C VAL A 194 7.88 -21.74 19.46
N VAL A 195 7.46 -22.93 19.91
CA VAL A 195 6.18 -23.52 19.50
C VAL A 195 5.01 -22.61 19.88
N ILE A 196 5.00 -22.09 21.12
CA ILE A 196 3.97 -21.16 21.60
C ILE A 196 3.99 -19.85 20.80
N ALA A 197 5.17 -19.29 20.55
CA ALA A 197 5.34 -18.07 19.77
C ALA A 197 4.81 -18.24 18.33
N LEU A 198 5.05 -19.40 17.70
CA LEU A 198 4.51 -19.73 16.38
C LEU A 198 2.98 -19.85 16.40
N ILE A 199 2.41 -20.51 17.41
CA ILE A 199 0.94 -20.60 17.57
C ILE A 199 0.34 -19.20 17.72
N ILE A 200 0.90 -18.36 18.61
CA ILE A 200 0.44 -16.98 18.80
C ILE A 200 0.61 -16.17 17.51
N HIS A 201 1.70 -16.37 16.77
CA HIS A 201 1.92 -15.71 15.49
C HIS A 201 0.81 -16.06 14.48
N LEU A 202 0.47 -17.35 14.35
CA LEU A 202 -0.60 -17.80 13.47
C LEU A 202 -1.98 -17.27 13.92
N VAL A 203 -2.25 -17.27 15.23
CA VAL A 203 -3.50 -16.74 15.78
C VAL A 203 -3.63 -15.23 15.51
N LEU A 204 -2.56 -14.46 15.72
CA LEU A 204 -2.57 -13.01 15.51
C LEU A 204 -2.61 -12.62 14.03
N SER A 205 -1.93 -13.38 13.16
CA SER A 205 -1.82 -13.03 11.73
C SER A 205 -2.91 -13.62 10.85
N ARG A 206 -3.41 -14.83 11.15
CA ARG A 206 -4.32 -15.59 10.27
C ARG A 206 -5.67 -15.90 10.89
N ALA A 207 -5.83 -15.92 12.22
CA ALA A 207 -7.09 -16.30 12.83
C ALA A 207 -8.05 -15.10 13.01
N ARG A 208 -9.36 -15.40 13.02
CA ARG A 208 -10.44 -14.43 13.28
C ARG A 208 -10.26 -13.68 14.60
N TYR A 209 -9.73 -14.37 15.61
CA TYR A 209 -9.44 -13.76 16.91
C TYR A 209 -8.43 -12.62 16.80
N GLY A 210 -7.32 -12.83 16.10
CA GLY A 210 -6.30 -11.80 15.88
C GLY A 210 -6.88 -10.57 15.19
N TRP A 211 -7.66 -10.75 14.12
CA TRP A 211 -8.27 -9.64 13.38
C TRP A 211 -9.21 -8.80 14.26
N ARG A 212 -10.01 -9.46 15.10
CA ARG A 212 -10.88 -8.80 16.08
C ARG A 212 -10.07 -8.06 17.15
N LEU A 213 -8.98 -8.65 17.64
CA LEU A 213 -8.08 -8.02 18.61
C LEU A 213 -7.47 -6.73 18.06
N PHE A 214 -6.93 -6.77 16.83
CA PHE A 214 -6.37 -5.60 16.15
C PHE A 214 -7.43 -4.53 15.86
N ALA A 215 -8.64 -4.91 15.44
CA ALA A 215 -9.73 -3.98 15.18
C ALA A 215 -10.18 -3.25 16.46
N VAL A 216 -10.33 -3.99 17.57
CA VAL A 216 -10.67 -3.42 18.89
C VAL A 216 -9.60 -2.45 19.36
N GLY A 217 -8.32 -2.80 19.20
CA GLY A 217 -7.20 -1.93 19.55
C GLY A 217 -7.10 -0.67 18.71
N GLY A 218 -7.37 -0.76 17.40
CA GLY A 218 -7.30 0.39 16.50
C GLY A 218 -8.44 1.40 16.73
N ALA A 219 -9.68 0.92 16.85
CA ALA A 219 -10.84 1.78 17.08
C ALA A 219 -12.01 1.01 17.73
N ARG A 220 -12.08 1.05 19.07
CA ARG A 220 -13.14 0.35 19.85
C ARG A 220 -14.56 0.67 19.39
N ARG A 221 -14.85 1.93 19.04
CA ARG A 221 -16.18 2.36 18.56
C ARG A 221 -16.51 1.75 17.20
N SER A 222 -15.58 1.81 16.26
CA SER A 222 -15.77 1.22 14.92
C SER A 222 -15.89 -0.30 14.99
N ALA A 223 -15.09 -0.96 15.84
CA ALA A 223 -15.18 -2.40 16.06
C ALA A 223 -16.55 -2.81 16.65
N TYR A 224 -17.08 -2.03 17.60
CA TYR A 224 -18.42 -2.24 18.15
C TYR A 224 -19.51 -2.09 17.09
N ASN A 225 -19.45 -1.02 16.28
CA ASN A 225 -20.40 -0.79 15.19
C ASN A 225 -20.32 -1.86 14.09
N ALA A 226 -19.16 -2.50 13.91
CA ALA A 226 -18.95 -3.65 13.02
C ALA A 226 -19.38 -5.00 13.64
N GLY A 227 -20.05 -5.00 14.81
CA GLY A 227 -20.59 -6.20 15.45
C GLY A 227 -19.58 -7.04 16.25
N ILE A 228 -18.36 -6.53 16.51
CA ILE A 228 -17.35 -7.25 17.29
C ILE A 228 -17.68 -7.12 18.79
N ASN A 229 -17.69 -8.23 19.53
CA ASN A 229 -17.86 -8.21 20.99
C ASN A 229 -16.59 -7.69 21.69
N VAL A 230 -16.48 -6.36 21.79
CA VAL A 230 -15.34 -5.65 22.40
C VAL A 230 -15.08 -6.12 23.84
N ARG A 231 -16.13 -6.36 24.63
CA ARG A 231 -16.01 -6.72 26.05
C ARG A 231 -15.30 -8.05 26.22
N PHE A 232 -15.72 -9.05 25.45
CA PHE A 232 -15.12 -10.38 25.48
C PHE A 232 -13.70 -10.40 24.93
N ILE A 233 -13.43 -9.64 23.86
CA ILE A 233 -12.07 -9.53 23.31
C ILE A 233 -11.10 -8.97 24.35
N LEU A 234 -11.47 -7.88 25.04
CA LEU A 234 -10.66 -7.33 26.13
C LEU A 234 -10.49 -8.35 27.28
N PHE A 235 -11.58 -8.98 27.74
CA PHE A 235 -11.52 -9.99 28.79
C PHE A 235 -10.54 -11.12 28.45
N SER A 236 -10.67 -11.70 27.26
CA SER A 236 -9.80 -12.78 26.80
C SER A 236 -8.34 -12.37 26.66
N ALA A 237 -8.05 -11.11 26.28
CA ALA A 237 -6.70 -10.60 26.15
C ALA A 237 -5.95 -10.61 27.50
N TYR A 238 -6.61 -10.17 28.57
CA TYR A 238 -6.04 -10.21 29.92
C TYR A 238 -5.89 -11.64 30.46
N VAL A 239 -6.86 -12.52 30.22
CA VAL A 239 -6.75 -13.94 30.59
C VAL A 239 -5.56 -14.60 29.89
N LEU A 240 -5.44 -14.45 28.57
CA LEU A 240 -4.32 -15.01 27.81
C LEU A 240 -2.98 -14.44 28.25
N CYS A 241 -2.92 -13.14 28.58
CA CYS A 241 -1.72 -12.53 29.14
C CYS A 241 -1.31 -13.21 30.45
N SER A 242 -2.19 -13.27 31.43
CA SER A 242 -1.89 -13.85 32.74
C SER A 242 -1.60 -15.35 32.68
N VAL A 243 -2.20 -16.09 31.75
CA VAL A 243 -1.86 -17.51 31.51
C VAL A 243 -0.44 -17.67 30.98
N LEU A 244 -0.01 -16.83 30.03
CA LEU A 244 1.38 -16.85 29.53
C LEU A 244 2.37 -16.40 30.59
N VAL A 245 2.00 -15.42 31.42
CA VAL A 245 2.80 -14.97 32.58
C VAL A 245 2.94 -16.10 33.60
N ALA A 246 1.86 -16.84 33.89
CA ALA A 246 1.91 -17.98 34.80
C ALA A 246 2.80 -19.11 34.25
N LEU A 247 2.68 -19.42 32.96
CA LEU A 247 3.54 -20.39 32.29
C LEU A 247 5.02 -19.97 32.34
N SER A 248 5.30 -18.68 32.18
CA SER A 248 6.65 -18.14 32.38
C SER A 248 7.15 -18.36 33.81
N GLY A 249 6.31 -18.14 34.82
CA GLY A 249 6.62 -18.43 36.22
C GLY A 249 6.93 -19.91 36.46
N PHE A 250 6.20 -20.80 35.80
CA PHE A 250 6.45 -22.25 35.83
C PHE A 250 7.81 -22.62 35.19
N PHE A 251 8.19 -21.95 34.09
CA PHE A 251 9.50 -22.16 33.45
C PHE A 251 10.63 -21.67 34.36
N PHE A 252 10.46 -20.49 34.92
CA PHE A 252 11.42 -19.91 35.85
C PHE A 252 11.61 -20.78 37.09
N SER A 253 10.52 -21.29 37.67
CA SER A 253 10.60 -22.17 38.85
C SER A 253 11.31 -23.48 38.53
N ALA A 254 11.13 -24.03 37.33
CA ALA A 254 11.82 -25.25 36.89
C ALA A 254 13.34 -25.03 36.72
N ARG A 255 13.77 -23.84 36.28
CA ARG A 255 15.19 -23.53 36.09
C ARG A 255 15.92 -23.13 37.38
N ILE A 256 15.29 -22.32 38.23
CA ILE A 256 15.94 -21.77 39.43
C ILE A 256 15.74 -22.67 40.66
N GLY A 257 14.65 -23.45 40.71
CA GLY A 257 14.35 -24.40 41.79
C GLY A 257 14.08 -23.78 43.17
N SER A 258 14.19 -22.45 43.29
CA SER A 258 14.04 -21.70 44.54
C SER A 258 13.43 -20.33 44.26
N ALA A 259 12.90 -19.70 45.31
CA ALA A 259 12.33 -18.36 45.23
C ALA A 259 12.98 -17.39 46.22
N ALA A 260 13.11 -16.13 45.82
CA ALA A 260 13.54 -15.01 46.65
C ALA A 260 12.38 -14.02 46.85
N SER A 261 12.47 -13.18 47.87
CA SER A 261 11.41 -12.21 48.19
C SER A 261 11.23 -11.15 47.10
N ASP A 262 12.24 -10.87 46.27
CA ASP A 262 12.21 -9.87 45.20
C ASP A 262 11.74 -10.43 43.85
N ILE A 263 11.33 -11.69 43.75
CA ILE A 263 10.87 -12.29 42.50
C ILE A 263 9.73 -11.48 41.86
N GLY A 264 9.84 -11.29 40.55
CA GLY A 264 8.86 -10.55 39.74
C GLY A 264 8.92 -9.03 39.92
N THR A 265 9.75 -8.50 40.82
CA THR A 265 9.89 -7.05 41.04
C THR A 265 10.50 -6.37 39.82
N GLY A 266 9.83 -5.35 39.28
CA GLY A 266 10.30 -4.59 38.12
C GLY A 266 10.19 -5.35 36.79
N LEU A 267 9.61 -6.56 36.79
CA LEU A 267 9.35 -7.33 35.57
C LEU A 267 8.39 -6.57 34.66
N GLU A 268 7.42 -5.87 35.23
CA GLU A 268 6.50 -5.00 34.49
C GLU A 268 7.22 -3.91 33.71
N LEU A 269 8.30 -3.33 34.24
CA LEU A 269 9.12 -2.33 33.55
C LEU A 269 9.95 -2.98 32.43
N GLN A 270 10.56 -4.14 32.69
CA GLN A 270 11.34 -4.87 31.68
C GLN A 270 10.46 -5.28 30.50
N VAL A 271 9.29 -5.86 30.79
CA VAL A 271 8.31 -6.32 29.79
C VAL A 271 7.77 -5.14 28.99
N LEU A 272 7.39 -4.04 29.67
CA LEU A 272 6.93 -2.83 28.98
C LEU A 272 8.01 -2.27 28.07
N THR A 273 9.25 -2.19 28.55
CA THR A 273 10.42 -1.77 27.76
C THR A 273 10.62 -2.66 26.56
N ALA A 274 10.60 -3.99 26.73
CA ALA A 274 10.71 -4.94 25.63
C ALA A 274 9.59 -4.75 24.59
N THR A 275 8.33 -4.66 25.02
CA THR A 275 7.21 -4.50 24.09
C THR A 275 7.27 -3.20 23.30
N VAL A 276 7.53 -2.08 23.96
CA VAL A 276 7.54 -0.75 23.35
C VAL A 276 8.76 -0.59 22.44
N LEU A 277 9.94 -0.98 22.93
CA LEU A 277 11.16 -0.94 22.13
C LEU A 277 11.06 -1.87 20.92
N GLY A 278 10.40 -3.03 21.04
CA GLY A 278 10.10 -3.92 19.92
C GLY A 278 9.20 -3.29 18.84
N GLY A 279 8.60 -2.12 19.11
CA GLY A 279 7.73 -1.39 18.17
C GLY A 279 6.27 -1.81 18.24
N ILE A 280 5.82 -2.35 19.39
CA ILE A 280 4.40 -2.59 19.69
C ILE A 280 3.81 -1.29 20.22
N SER A 281 2.70 -0.84 19.62
CA SER A 281 2.15 0.48 19.93
C SER A 281 1.36 0.49 21.22
N LEU A 282 1.62 1.50 22.07
CA LEU A 282 0.81 1.81 23.26
C LEU A 282 -0.63 2.23 22.91
N GLY A 283 -0.85 2.73 21.69
CA GLY A 283 -2.16 3.16 21.21
C GLY A 283 -3.08 2.01 20.78
N GLY A 284 -2.60 0.76 20.76
CA GLY A 284 -3.34 -0.40 20.27
C GLY A 284 -3.36 -0.54 18.75
N GLY A 285 -3.82 -1.70 18.28
CA GLY A 285 -4.02 -1.98 16.84
C GLY A 285 -2.74 -2.18 16.02
N ARG A 286 -1.55 -2.15 16.63
CA ARG A 286 -0.26 -2.39 15.96
C ARG A 286 0.70 -3.21 16.83
N GLY A 287 1.17 -4.34 16.32
CA GLY A 287 2.10 -5.23 17.00
C GLY A 287 2.30 -6.53 16.24
N SER A 288 3.29 -7.33 16.62
CA SER A 288 3.50 -8.68 16.09
C SER A 288 4.37 -9.50 17.05
N VAL A 289 4.34 -10.82 16.91
CA VAL A 289 5.25 -11.72 17.65
C VAL A 289 6.71 -11.39 17.35
N ALA A 290 7.08 -11.14 16.09
CA ALA A 290 8.46 -10.78 15.73
C ALA A 290 8.95 -9.52 16.47
N LYS A 291 8.07 -8.51 16.60
CA LYS A 291 8.36 -7.29 17.37
C LYS A 291 8.56 -7.58 18.86
N ALA A 292 7.71 -8.40 19.45
CA ALA A 292 7.84 -8.87 20.84
C ALA A 292 9.19 -9.57 21.07
N LEU A 293 9.59 -10.46 20.16
CA LEU A 293 10.84 -11.21 20.25
C LEU A 293 12.07 -10.29 20.15
N MET A 294 12.09 -9.37 19.18
CA MET A 294 13.21 -8.41 19.05
C MET A 294 13.40 -7.58 20.32
N GLY A 295 12.29 -7.09 20.90
CA GLY A 295 12.32 -6.34 22.15
C GLY A 295 12.77 -7.19 23.35
N THR A 296 12.31 -8.44 23.43
CA THR A 296 12.72 -9.39 24.48
C THR A 296 14.21 -9.64 24.44
N VAL A 297 14.75 -9.97 23.26
CA VAL A 297 16.18 -10.21 23.06
C VAL A 297 16.97 -8.94 23.37
N PHE A 298 16.51 -7.77 22.95
CA PHE A 298 17.16 -6.51 23.27
C PHE A 298 17.31 -6.31 24.78
N VAL A 299 16.22 -6.42 25.53
CA VAL A 299 16.22 -6.19 26.99
C VAL A 299 17.10 -7.20 27.71
N LEU A 300 17.06 -8.48 27.29
CA LEU A 300 17.89 -9.52 27.88
C LEU A 300 19.37 -9.33 27.55
N VAL A 301 19.73 -9.02 26.31
CA VAL A 301 21.11 -8.74 25.92
C VAL A 301 21.64 -7.55 26.70
N LEU A 302 20.87 -6.47 26.80
CA LEU A 302 21.25 -5.29 27.57
C LEU A 302 21.47 -5.64 29.06
N SER A 303 20.50 -6.31 29.69
CA SER A 303 20.57 -6.64 31.11
C SER A 303 21.69 -7.63 31.45
N ASN A 304 21.85 -8.70 30.66
CA ASN A 304 22.92 -9.68 30.88
C ASN A 304 24.30 -9.07 30.61
N SER A 305 24.42 -8.18 29.61
CA SER A 305 25.71 -7.52 29.33
C SER A 305 26.11 -6.54 30.43
N LEU A 306 25.17 -5.75 30.94
CA LEU A 306 25.42 -4.87 32.08
C LEU A 306 25.81 -5.67 33.33
N LEU A 307 25.15 -6.81 33.58
CA LEU A 307 25.50 -7.72 34.65
C LEU A 307 26.91 -8.32 34.46
N ALA A 308 27.27 -8.73 33.24
CA ALA A 308 28.60 -9.24 32.92
C ALA A 308 29.71 -8.19 33.12
N LEU A 309 29.36 -6.90 32.98
CA LEU A 309 30.24 -5.76 33.28
C LEU A 309 30.20 -5.33 34.75
N ALA A 310 29.60 -6.14 35.64
CA ALA A 310 29.43 -5.87 37.06
C ALA A 310 28.72 -4.53 37.38
N VAL A 311 27.84 -4.07 36.48
CA VAL A 311 27.05 -2.86 36.70
C VAL A 311 25.97 -3.14 37.76
N PRO A 312 25.82 -2.27 38.79
CA PRO A 312 24.81 -2.47 39.83
C PRO A 312 23.37 -2.50 39.30
N GLY A 313 22.53 -3.34 39.89
CA GLY A 313 21.11 -3.50 39.50
C GLY A 313 20.30 -2.20 39.39
N PRO A 314 20.40 -1.23 40.33
CA PRO A 314 19.71 0.06 40.21
C PRO A 314 20.06 0.84 38.94
N VAL A 315 21.30 0.73 38.46
CA VAL A 315 21.75 1.39 37.22
C VAL A 315 21.13 0.70 36.00
N ASN A 316 20.94 -0.62 36.02
CA ASN A 316 20.22 -1.34 34.97
C ASN A 316 18.78 -0.81 34.84
N PHE A 317 18.05 -0.65 35.96
CA PHE A 317 16.69 -0.08 35.93
C PHE A 317 16.66 1.37 35.42
N LEU A 318 17.65 2.18 35.76
CA LEU A 318 17.80 3.54 35.23
C LEU A 318 17.96 3.52 33.70
N ILE A 319 18.86 2.67 33.19
CA ILE A 319 19.10 2.55 31.74
C ILE A 319 17.84 2.06 31.02
N LEU A 320 17.18 1.02 31.54
CA LEU A 320 15.92 0.52 30.98
C LEU A 320 14.84 1.60 30.94
N GLY A 321 14.70 2.40 32.00
CA GLY A 321 13.78 3.54 32.04
C GLY A 321 14.08 4.61 30.99
N ILE A 322 15.36 4.96 30.79
CA ILE A 322 15.79 5.89 29.75
C ILE A 322 15.50 5.32 28.35
N VAL A 323 15.81 4.05 28.12
CA VAL A 323 15.53 3.35 26.85
C VAL A 323 14.04 3.32 26.57
N LEU A 324 13.20 3.00 27.55
CA LEU A 324 11.75 3.04 27.43
C LEU A 324 11.27 4.45 27.06
N LEU A 325 11.74 5.49 27.75
CA LEU A 325 11.35 6.87 27.48
C LEU A 325 11.69 7.30 26.05
N LEU A 326 12.91 7.00 25.58
CA LEU A 326 13.33 7.28 24.21
C LEU A 326 12.50 6.50 23.19
N SER A 327 12.20 5.24 23.48
CA SER A 327 11.37 4.37 22.62
C SER A 327 9.95 4.92 22.47
N VAL A 328 9.33 5.36 23.58
CA VAL A 328 8.01 5.99 23.57
C VAL A 328 8.03 7.29 22.76
N LEU A 329 9.06 8.14 22.95
CA LEU A 329 9.17 9.41 22.21
C LEU A 329 9.28 9.17 20.70
N LEU A 330 10.07 8.18 20.29
CA LEU A 330 10.21 7.78 18.90
C LEU A 330 8.92 7.20 18.34
N ASP A 331 8.23 6.31 19.06
CA ASP A 331 6.95 5.72 18.64
C ASP A 331 5.88 6.81 18.42
N VAL A 332 5.70 7.70 19.39
CA VAL A 332 4.71 8.79 19.31
C VAL A 332 4.99 9.71 18.12
N ARG A 333 6.26 10.10 17.90
CA ARG A 333 6.64 10.95 16.76
C ARG A 333 6.52 10.20 15.44
N TRP A 334 6.92 8.93 15.38
CA TRP A 334 6.83 8.10 14.19
C TRP A 334 5.36 7.95 13.77
N VAL A 335 4.48 7.51 14.67
CA VAL A 335 3.06 7.30 14.37
C VAL A 335 2.38 8.61 13.94
N LYS A 336 2.66 9.73 14.63
CA LYS A 336 2.06 11.04 14.30
C LYS A 336 2.53 11.59 12.96
N ASN A 337 3.80 11.37 12.60
CA ASN A 337 4.41 11.99 11.42
C ASN A 337 4.50 11.04 10.22
N ARG A 338 4.27 9.73 10.37
CA ARG A 338 4.39 8.73 9.28
C ARG A 338 3.62 9.12 8.04
N HIS A 339 2.34 9.50 8.17
CA HIS A 339 1.54 9.91 7.00
C HIS A 339 2.08 11.17 6.33
N LYS A 340 2.60 12.14 7.11
CA LYS A 340 3.23 13.35 6.57
C LYS A 340 4.54 13.00 5.85
N ILE A 341 5.36 12.13 6.42
CA ILE A 341 6.61 11.65 5.84
C ILE A 341 6.31 10.90 4.54
N LEU A 342 5.36 9.95 4.57
CA LEU A 342 4.92 9.21 3.39
C LEU A 342 4.45 10.14 2.28
N ARG A 343 3.51 11.04 2.55
CA ARG A 343 3.05 12.02 1.54
C ARG A 343 4.20 12.86 0.99
N SER A 344 5.12 13.27 1.86
CA SER A 344 6.26 14.12 1.49
C SER A 344 7.38 13.42 0.70
N VAL A 345 7.44 12.09 0.75
CA VAL A 345 8.49 11.27 0.13
C VAL A 345 7.93 10.46 -1.04
N TYR A 346 6.63 10.17 -1.06
CA TYR A 346 5.99 9.40 -2.12
C TYR A 346 6.02 10.17 -3.45
N ILE A 347 5.58 11.42 -3.48
CA ILE A 347 5.71 12.26 -4.69
C ILE A 347 7.19 12.63 -4.86
N SER A 348 7.81 12.08 -5.88
CA SER A 348 9.24 12.23 -6.18
C SER A 348 9.47 12.82 -7.58
N PRO A 349 9.31 14.16 -7.73
CA PRO A 349 9.52 14.84 -9.00
C PRO A 349 10.90 14.56 -9.60
N THR A 350 10.94 14.29 -10.90
CA THR A 350 12.19 14.12 -11.67
C THR A 350 12.49 15.35 -12.49
N PHE A 351 13.75 15.57 -12.86
CA PHE A 351 14.07 16.64 -13.81
C PHE A 351 13.51 16.30 -15.20
N ALA A 352 12.67 17.16 -15.75
CA ALA A 352 12.09 17.01 -17.08
C ALA A 352 12.21 18.34 -17.83
N LYS A 353 13.02 18.37 -18.89
CA LYS A 353 13.14 19.54 -19.77
C LYS A 353 12.35 19.26 -21.02
N MET A 354 11.33 20.10 -21.26
CA MET A 354 10.48 19.94 -22.44
C MET A 354 11.22 20.39 -23.70
N PRO A 355 11.01 19.72 -24.84
CA PRO A 355 11.44 20.22 -26.14
C PRO A 355 10.75 21.56 -26.44
N GLN A 356 11.35 22.33 -27.35
CA GLN A 356 10.75 23.56 -27.83
C GLN A 356 9.35 23.28 -28.37
N ALA A 357 8.37 24.06 -27.93
CA ALA A 357 7.00 23.91 -28.40
C ALA A 357 6.90 24.25 -29.90
N ILE A 358 6.16 23.44 -30.65
CA ILE A 358 5.73 23.76 -32.01
C ILE A 358 4.98 25.10 -31.94
N SER A 359 5.31 25.99 -32.87
CA SER A 359 4.77 27.36 -32.87
C SER A 359 3.26 27.37 -33.03
N THR A 360 2.58 28.13 -32.18
CA THR A 360 1.15 28.44 -32.28
C THR A 360 0.90 29.85 -32.84
N ALA A 361 1.95 30.50 -33.36
CA ALA A 361 1.86 31.82 -33.96
C ALA A 361 1.06 31.78 -35.28
N PRO A 362 0.50 32.92 -35.72
CA PRO A 362 -0.19 33.01 -37.00
C PRO A 362 0.65 32.48 -38.17
N GLY A 363 0.04 31.66 -39.02
CA GLY A 363 0.70 31.03 -40.18
C GLY A 363 1.41 29.70 -39.89
N ALA A 364 1.50 29.26 -38.63
CA ALA A 364 1.94 27.91 -38.28
C ALA A 364 0.78 26.89 -38.38
N PRO A 365 1.05 25.58 -38.57
CA PRO A 365 -0.01 24.55 -38.58
C PRO A 365 -0.83 24.48 -37.28
N MET A 366 -0.21 24.86 -36.15
CA MET A 366 -0.83 24.94 -34.83
C MET A 366 -1.32 26.36 -34.48
N ALA A 367 -1.52 27.24 -35.47
CA ALA A 367 -1.98 28.60 -35.22
C ALA A 367 -3.32 28.61 -34.45
N VAL A 368 -3.35 29.33 -33.33
CA VAL A 368 -4.54 29.43 -32.48
C VAL A 368 -5.70 30.03 -33.29
N ASN A 369 -6.85 29.37 -33.22
CA ASN A 369 -8.11 29.83 -33.81
C ASN A 369 -9.26 29.61 -32.81
N ASP A 370 -10.50 29.74 -33.24
CA ASP A 370 -11.67 29.50 -32.40
C ASP A 370 -12.74 28.70 -33.17
N ARG A 371 -12.30 27.77 -34.02
CA ARG A 371 -13.18 26.98 -34.91
C ARG A 371 -14.10 26.03 -34.14
N LEU A 372 -13.80 25.75 -32.88
CA LEU A 372 -14.61 24.89 -32.01
C LEU A 372 -15.67 25.64 -31.20
N LYS A 373 -15.74 26.98 -31.31
CA LYS A 373 -16.69 27.80 -30.54
C LYS A 373 -18.16 27.48 -30.81
N ASP A 374 -18.50 27.18 -32.06
CA ASP A 374 -19.88 27.03 -32.52
C ASP A 374 -20.23 25.56 -32.87
N VAL A 375 -19.58 24.59 -32.22
CA VAL A 375 -19.91 23.17 -32.43
C VAL A 375 -21.29 22.82 -31.88
N GLY A 376 -21.94 21.86 -32.52
CA GLY A 376 -23.22 21.30 -32.07
C GLY A 376 -23.05 20.53 -30.77
N VAL A 377 -24.16 20.26 -30.07
CA VAL A 377 -24.14 19.72 -28.70
C VAL A 377 -25.01 18.47 -28.60
N ILE A 378 -24.45 17.40 -28.02
CA ILE A 378 -25.17 16.16 -27.70
C ILE A 378 -25.10 15.92 -26.19
N GLY A 379 -26.22 15.51 -25.60
CA GLY A 379 -26.26 15.03 -24.21
C GLY A 379 -26.03 16.10 -23.13
N LEU A 380 -26.28 17.38 -23.42
CA LEU A 380 -26.10 18.47 -22.46
C LEU A 380 -26.90 18.23 -21.17
N GLY A 381 -26.20 18.14 -20.04
CA GLY A 381 -26.81 17.94 -18.72
C GLY A 381 -27.30 16.51 -18.46
N VAL A 382 -27.18 15.62 -19.45
CA VAL A 382 -27.39 14.17 -19.31
C VAL A 382 -26.05 13.48 -19.11
N LEU A 383 -25.03 13.89 -19.88
CA LEU A 383 -23.68 13.37 -19.78
C LEU A 383 -22.94 13.98 -18.59
N ASP A 384 -22.14 13.16 -17.93
CA ASP A 384 -21.20 13.57 -16.89
C ASP A 384 -19.86 12.84 -17.10
N GLY A 385 -18.95 13.48 -17.83
CA GLY A 385 -17.62 12.93 -18.12
C GLY A 385 -17.60 11.90 -19.23
N ALA A 386 -18.06 12.30 -20.42
CA ALA A 386 -17.87 11.55 -21.67
C ALA A 386 -16.40 11.63 -22.09
N GLU A 387 -15.59 10.66 -21.70
CA GLU A 387 -14.15 10.65 -21.99
C GLU A 387 -13.84 10.27 -23.45
N ASP A 388 -14.43 9.17 -23.93
CA ASP A 388 -14.33 8.71 -25.31
C ASP A 388 -15.71 8.51 -25.95
N VAL A 389 -15.74 8.50 -27.29
CA VAL A 389 -16.94 8.26 -28.09
C VAL A 389 -16.64 7.27 -29.20
N ILE A 390 -17.50 6.27 -29.40
CA ILE A 390 -17.37 5.30 -30.48
C ILE A 390 -18.73 4.91 -31.07
N PHE A 391 -18.73 4.48 -32.34
CA PHE A 391 -19.94 4.12 -33.08
C PHE A 391 -19.92 2.65 -33.44
N ASP A 392 -21.10 2.00 -33.38
CA ASP A 392 -21.30 0.68 -33.95
C ASP A 392 -21.84 0.74 -35.38
N ARG A 393 -21.89 -0.43 -36.03
CA ARG A 393 -22.32 -0.55 -37.44
C ARG A 393 -23.79 -0.15 -37.65
N GLN A 394 -24.58 -0.05 -36.60
CA GLN A 394 -25.97 0.41 -36.64
C GLN A 394 -26.09 1.92 -36.42
N ASP A 395 -24.98 2.66 -36.47
CA ASP A 395 -24.94 4.11 -36.27
C ASP A 395 -25.31 4.53 -34.84
N ARG A 396 -25.20 3.62 -33.87
CA ARG A 396 -25.44 3.95 -32.45
C ARG A 396 -24.14 4.44 -31.83
N LEU A 397 -24.24 5.49 -31.03
CA LEU A 397 -23.11 6.14 -30.36
C LEU A 397 -22.98 5.61 -28.94
N TYR A 398 -21.76 5.31 -28.50
CA TYR A 398 -21.42 4.84 -27.15
C TYR A 398 -20.44 5.80 -26.47
N THR A 399 -20.66 6.07 -25.19
CA THR A 399 -19.77 6.88 -24.33
C THR A 399 -19.83 6.40 -22.88
N GLY A 400 -18.73 6.57 -22.14
CA GLY A 400 -18.69 6.35 -20.70
C GLY A 400 -19.34 7.49 -19.90
N SER A 401 -19.71 7.20 -18.65
CA SER A 401 -20.07 8.18 -17.61
C SER A 401 -19.15 8.05 -16.39
N ARG A 402 -19.03 9.13 -15.60
CA ARG A 402 -18.25 9.13 -14.36
C ARG A 402 -18.77 8.14 -13.30
N GLN A 403 -20.01 7.70 -13.44
CA GLN A 403 -20.67 6.72 -12.57
C GLN A 403 -20.33 5.26 -12.95
N GLY A 404 -19.55 5.02 -14.00
CA GLY A 404 -19.20 3.66 -14.44
C GLY A 404 -20.23 3.03 -15.38
N GLU A 405 -21.01 3.85 -16.08
CA GLU A 405 -22.02 3.41 -17.03
C GLU A 405 -21.53 3.61 -18.46
N ILE A 406 -21.95 2.72 -19.35
CA ILE A 406 -21.82 2.92 -20.79
C ILE A 406 -23.19 3.35 -21.31
N LEU A 407 -23.26 4.57 -21.83
CA LEU A 407 -24.46 5.15 -22.40
C LEU A 407 -24.48 4.89 -23.90
N ARG A 408 -25.65 4.52 -24.42
CA ARG A 408 -25.89 4.31 -25.85
C ARG A 408 -26.94 5.29 -26.35
N PHE A 409 -26.58 6.07 -27.37
CA PHE A 409 -27.45 7.05 -28.02
C PHE A 409 -27.94 6.53 -29.37
N GLN A 410 -29.22 6.77 -29.66
CA GLN A 410 -29.86 6.28 -30.88
C GLN A 410 -29.70 7.27 -32.05
N PRO A 411 -29.41 6.79 -33.28
CA PRO A 411 -29.41 7.63 -34.48
C PRO A 411 -30.82 8.09 -34.86
N PRO A 412 -30.96 9.06 -35.78
CA PRO A 412 -29.89 9.83 -36.42
C PRO A 412 -29.49 11.09 -35.64
N HIS A 413 -30.26 11.46 -34.61
CA HIS A 413 -30.11 12.75 -33.91
C HIS A 413 -29.44 12.65 -32.54
N TYR A 414 -29.25 11.43 -32.00
CA TYR A 414 -28.58 11.21 -30.71
C TYR A 414 -29.20 11.99 -29.55
N THR A 415 -30.53 12.12 -29.54
CA THR A 415 -31.29 12.80 -28.47
C THR A 415 -31.66 11.84 -27.34
N ASP A 416 -31.96 10.59 -27.70
CA ASP A 416 -32.39 9.56 -26.76
C ASP A 416 -31.21 8.67 -26.38
N SER A 417 -31.00 8.51 -25.07
CA SER A 417 -29.95 7.64 -24.51
C SER A 417 -30.54 6.60 -23.57
N GLU A 418 -29.86 5.47 -23.50
CA GLU A 418 -30.12 4.42 -22.51
C GLU A 418 -28.81 3.97 -21.89
N VAL A 419 -28.89 3.40 -20.68
CA VAL A 419 -27.74 2.71 -20.10
C VAL A 419 -27.61 1.35 -20.76
N PHE A 420 -26.56 1.17 -21.56
CA PHE A 420 -26.27 -0.07 -22.25
C PHE A 420 -25.64 -1.11 -21.32
N ALA A 421 -24.73 -0.69 -20.45
CA ALA A 421 -24.10 -1.56 -19.46
C ALA A 421 -23.64 -0.79 -18.21
N HIS A 422 -23.67 -1.45 -17.06
CA HIS A 422 -23.07 -0.96 -15.82
C HIS A 422 -21.80 -1.75 -15.53
N ILE A 423 -20.65 -1.09 -15.56
CA ILE A 423 -19.33 -1.72 -15.34
C ILE A 423 -18.76 -1.32 -13.97
N GLY A 424 -19.01 -0.09 -13.55
CA GLY A 424 -18.35 0.54 -12.40
C GLY A 424 -17.04 1.22 -12.79
N GLY A 425 -16.34 1.79 -11.80
CA GLY A 425 -15.09 2.52 -12.05
C GLY A 425 -15.29 3.77 -12.93
N SER A 426 -14.24 4.17 -13.65
CA SER A 426 -14.31 5.23 -14.65
C SER A 426 -13.96 4.64 -16.02
N PRO A 427 -14.94 4.48 -16.93
CA PRO A 427 -14.71 4.04 -18.30
C PRO A 427 -13.97 5.13 -19.06
N LEU A 428 -12.90 4.74 -19.73
CA LEU A 428 -12.04 5.61 -20.52
C LEU A 428 -12.09 5.12 -21.98
N GLY A 429 -10.94 4.84 -22.61
CA GLY A 429 -10.87 4.51 -24.02
C GLY A 429 -11.61 3.22 -24.41
N MET A 430 -12.16 3.23 -25.62
CA MET A 430 -13.02 2.17 -26.14
C MET A 430 -12.68 1.75 -27.58
N ALA A 431 -12.84 0.46 -27.86
CA ALA A 431 -12.69 -0.10 -29.21
C ALA A 431 -13.69 -1.23 -29.48
N PHE A 432 -14.19 -1.33 -30.71
CA PHE A 432 -15.01 -2.46 -31.14
C PHE A 432 -14.16 -3.55 -31.79
N ASP A 433 -14.32 -4.79 -31.32
CA ASP A 433 -13.72 -5.94 -31.99
C ASP A 433 -14.48 -6.35 -33.27
N ARG A 434 -13.97 -7.37 -33.96
CA ARG A 434 -14.54 -7.86 -35.22
C ARG A 434 -15.97 -8.40 -35.07
N ASP A 435 -16.33 -8.86 -33.89
CA ASP A 435 -17.64 -9.43 -33.54
C ASP A 435 -18.58 -8.38 -32.93
N ASP A 436 -18.21 -7.10 -33.02
CA ASP A 436 -18.93 -5.95 -32.47
C ASP A 436 -19.04 -5.97 -30.93
N ASN A 437 -18.13 -6.67 -30.22
CA ASN A 437 -18.01 -6.51 -28.77
C ASN A 437 -17.23 -5.23 -28.44
N LEU A 438 -17.72 -4.50 -27.45
CA LEU A 438 -17.12 -3.25 -26.98
C LEU A 438 -16.03 -3.55 -25.93
N VAL A 439 -14.78 -3.31 -26.27
CA VAL A 439 -13.62 -3.38 -25.37
C VAL A 439 -13.41 -2.02 -24.71
N ILE A 440 -13.17 -2.00 -23.40
CA ILE A 440 -13.20 -0.78 -22.59
C ILE A 440 -12.08 -0.83 -21.55
N CYS A 441 -11.27 0.23 -21.51
CA CYS A 441 -10.38 0.51 -20.39
C CYS A 441 -11.16 1.13 -19.23
N VAL A 442 -11.01 0.58 -18.03
CA VAL A 442 -11.66 1.08 -16.82
C VAL A 442 -10.62 1.40 -15.77
N ALA A 443 -10.48 2.68 -15.45
CA ALA A 443 -9.51 3.15 -14.47
C ALA A 443 -9.76 2.49 -13.10
N GLY A 444 -8.70 1.99 -12.47
CA GLY A 444 -8.75 1.27 -11.20
C GLY A 444 -9.27 -0.18 -11.28
N MET A 445 -9.71 -0.65 -12.45
CA MET A 445 -10.32 -1.99 -12.60
C MET A 445 -9.68 -2.86 -13.68
N GLY A 446 -9.12 -2.28 -14.75
CA GLY A 446 -8.46 -3.01 -15.84
C GLY A 446 -9.24 -2.97 -17.16
N LEU A 447 -9.12 -4.04 -17.95
CA LEU A 447 -9.71 -4.15 -19.29
C LEU A 447 -10.96 -5.02 -19.27
N TYR A 448 -12.06 -4.48 -19.79
CA TYR A 448 -13.38 -5.12 -19.86
C TYR A 448 -13.84 -5.28 -21.31
N GLN A 449 -14.78 -6.18 -21.50
CA GLN A 449 -15.50 -6.38 -22.76
C GLN A 449 -17.00 -6.43 -22.47
N VAL A 450 -17.80 -5.81 -23.32
CA VAL A 450 -19.27 -5.86 -23.27
C VAL A 450 -19.77 -6.44 -24.59
N SER A 451 -20.56 -7.52 -24.51
CA SER A 451 -21.16 -8.14 -25.69
C SER A 451 -22.22 -7.22 -26.32
N PRO A 452 -22.62 -7.40 -27.59
CA PRO A 452 -23.77 -6.69 -28.17
C PRO A 452 -25.08 -6.82 -27.38
N ALA A 453 -25.21 -7.88 -26.57
CA ALA A 453 -26.35 -8.12 -25.68
C ALA A 453 -26.26 -7.35 -24.35
N GLY A 454 -25.12 -6.72 -24.04
CA GLY A 454 -24.87 -5.99 -22.80
C GLY A 454 -24.18 -6.80 -21.71
N ASP A 455 -23.68 -8.02 -22.01
CA ASP A 455 -23.01 -8.85 -21.02
C ASP A 455 -21.58 -8.35 -20.75
N VAL A 456 -21.31 -7.98 -19.49
CA VAL A 456 -20.01 -7.46 -19.05
C VAL A 456 -19.07 -8.61 -18.65
N LYS A 457 -17.87 -8.61 -19.21
CA LYS A 457 -16.82 -9.59 -18.94
C LYS A 457 -15.49 -8.89 -18.64
N LEU A 458 -14.87 -9.24 -17.51
CA LEU A 458 -13.48 -8.87 -17.24
C LEU A 458 -12.54 -9.66 -18.17
N LEU A 459 -11.69 -8.97 -18.93
CA LEU A 459 -10.64 -9.59 -19.72
C LEU A 459 -9.37 -9.74 -18.89
N THR A 460 -8.93 -8.67 -18.24
CA THR A 460 -7.74 -8.70 -17.38
C THR A 460 -7.69 -7.50 -16.43
N ALA A 461 -7.22 -7.72 -15.20
CA ALA A 461 -6.91 -6.66 -14.23
C ALA A 461 -5.42 -6.67 -13.81
N GLU A 462 -4.66 -7.63 -14.34
CA GLU A 462 -3.28 -7.87 -13.96
C GLU A 462 -2.40 -8.11 -15.19
N THR A 463 -1.10 -7.87 -15.03
CA THR A 463 -0.06 -8.18 -16.01
C THR A 463 1.14 -8.81 -15.31
N ASN A 464 2.21 -9.11 -16.04
CA ASN A 464 3.43 -9.66 -15.46
C ASN A 464 4.08 -8.68 -14.46
N ARG A 465 4.45 -9.18 -13.28
CA ARG A 465 5.14 -8.42 -12.24
C ARG A 465 6.59 -8.12 -12.64
N SER A 466 7.07 -6.91 -12.34
CA SER A 466 8.48 -6.57 -12.47
C SER A 466 9.30 -7.18 -11.32
N LEU A 467 10.38 -7.90 -11.65
CA LEU A 467 11.25 -8.55 -10.67
C LEU A 467 11.93 -7.55 -9.72
N THR A 468 12.18 -6.33 -10.19
CA THR A 468 12.87 -5.28 -9.44
C THR A 468 11.93 -4.34 -8.70
N SER A 469 10.61 -4.51 -8.81
CA SER A 469 9.65 -3.58 -8.20
C SER A 469 9.47 -3.86 -6.70
N VAL A 470 9.55 -2.82 -5.89
CA VAL A 470 9.32 -2.88 -4.44
C VAL A 470 7.83 -3.01 -4.15
N VAL A 471 7.00 -2.25 -4.85
CA VAL A 471 5.54 -2.37 -4.83
C VAL A 471 5.11 -3.39 -5.87
N ASP A 472 4.10 -4.19 -5.55
CA ASP A 472 3.57 -5.11 -6.55
C ASP A 472 2.92 -4.29 -7.67
N ASP A 473 3.47 -4.40 -8.87
CA ASP A 473 3.08 -3.65 -10.06
C ASP A 473 2.33 -4.53 -11.06
N SER A 474 1.93 -5.75 -10.68
CA SER A 474 1.11 -6.62 -11.53
C SER A 474 -0.31 -6.09 -11.69
N THR A 475 -0.93 -5.61 -10.61
CA THR A 475 -2.31 -5.08 -10.63
C THR A 475 -2.35 -3.71 -11.28
N MET A 476 -3.28 -3.54 -12.22
CA MET A 476 -3.46 -2.29 -12.96
C MET A 476 -4.09 -1.20 -12.09
N LYS A 477 -3.61 0.03 -12.25
CA LYS A 477 -4.07 1.22 -11.53
C LYS A 477 -4.88 2.17 -12.40
N LEU A 478 -4.39 2.49 -13.60
CA LEU A 478 -5.05 3.43 -14.49
C LEU A 478 -4.93 2.95 -15.94
N ALA A 479 -5.71 1.91 -16.28
CA ALA A 479 -5.93 1.52 -17.66
C ALA A 479 -6.68 2.66 -18.37
N ASP A 480 -6.10 3.21 -19.44
CA ASP A 480 -6.49 4.53 -19.99
C ASP A 480 -7.13 4.39 -21.37
N ASP A 481 -6.35 4.16 -22.43
CA ASP A 481 -6.86 3.99 -23.80
C ASP A 481 -6.52 2.61 -24.39
N CYS A 482 -7.31 2.14 -25.36
CA CYS A 482 -7.13 0.84 -25.99
C CYS A 482 -7.46 0.82 -27.48
N ASP A 483 -6.80 -0.08 -28.20
CA ASP A 483 -7.15 -0.43 -29.57
C ASP A 483 -6.82 -1.89 -29.87
N ILE A 484 -7.28 -2.41 -31.00
CA ILE A 484 -7.23 -3.83 -31.34
C ILE A 484 -6.36 -4.04 -32.58
N LEU A 485 -5.36 -4.90 -32.43
CA LEU A 485 -4.46 -5.29 -33.52
C LEU A 485 -5.18 -6.14 -34.57
N PRO A 486 -4.67 -6.21 -35.82
CA PRO A 486 -5.29 -7.00 -36.89
C PRO A 486 -5.45 -8.50 -36.58
N ASP A 487 -4.66 -9.04 -35.64
CA ASP A 487 -4.72 -10.44 -35.22
C ASP A 487 -5.70 -10.71 -34.04
N GLY A 488 -6.37 -9.66 -33.55
CA GLY A 488 -7.35 -9.69 -32.47
C GLY A 488 -6.78 -9.51 -31.07
N ARG A 489 -5.46 -9.31 -30.92
CA ARG A 489 -4.87 -8.92 -29.63
C ARG A 489 -5.24 -7.47 -29.31
N ILE A 490 -5.52 -7.20 -28.05
CA ILE A 490 -5.89 -5.87 -27.57
C ILE A 490 -4.64 -5.21 -26.99
N VAL A 491 -4.29 -4.02 -27.48
CA VAL A 491 -3.20 -3.21 -26.94
C VAL A 491 -3.80 -2.02 -26.22
N PHE A 492 -3.32 -1.74 -25.02
CA PHE A 492 -3.86 -0.66 -24.21
C PHE A 492 -2.78 -0.02 -23.34
N SER A 493 -3.00 1.23 -22.98
CA SER A 493 -2.13 1.98 -22.08
C SER A 493 -2.55 1.79 -20.63
N GLU A 494 -1.55 1.75 -19.76
CA GLU A 494 -1.72 2.07 -18.36
C GLU A 494 -0.89 3.33 -18.07
N ALA A 495 -1.59 4.45 -17.82
CA ALA A 495 -0.96 5.77 -17.73
C ALA A 495 0.05 5.85 -16.58
N THR A 496 -0.26 5.20 -15.46
CA THR A 496 0.58 5.18 -14.27
C THR A 496 0.34 3.91 -13.46
N VAL A 497 1.41 3.34 -12.91
CA VAL A 497 1.34 2.19 -11.98
C VAL A 497 1.30 2.64 -10.52
N ARG A 498 1.32 3.95 -10.27
CA ARG A 498 1.51 4.53 -8.93
C ARG A 498 0.29 5.25 -8.39
N PHE A 499 -0.47 5.92 -9.25
CA PHE A 499 -1.61 6.74 -8.89
C PHE A 499 -2.90 6.18 -9.52
N GLU A 500 -4.05 6.54 -8.95
CA GLU A 500 -5.37 6.16 -9.42
C GLU A 500 -6.08 7.35 -10.09
N MET A 501 -7.29 7.12 -10.58
CA MET A 501 -8.07 8.12 -11.31
C MET A 501 -8.40 9.40 -10.52
N HIS A 502 -8.31 9.40 -9.20
CA HIS A 502 -8.63 10.58 -8.38
C HIS A 502 -7.39 11.38 -7.95
N ASP A 503 -6.19 10.84 -8.15
CA ASP A 503 -4.91 11.47 -7.80
C ASP A 503 -3.88 11.45 -8.97
N TRP A 504 -4.35 11.23 -10.20
CA TRP A 504 -3.51 11.20 -11.42
C TRP A 504 -2.66 12.47 -11.64
N TYR A 505 -3.12 13.64 -11.17
CA TYR A 505 -2.37 14.90 -11.26
C TYR A 505 -1.05 14.86 -10.47
N ALA A 506 -0.91 13.96 -9.48
CA ALA A 506 0.36 13.71 -8.82
C ALA A 506 1.40 13.12 -9.78
N ASP A 507 0.99 12.33 -10.79
CA ASP A 507 1.87 11.83 -11.84
C ASP A 507 2.39 12.96 -12.73
N ALA A 508 1.50 13.89 -13.10
CA ALA A 508 1.89 15.11 -13.83
C ALA A 508 2.94 15.92 -13.06
N LEU A 509 2.75 16.04 -11.74
CA LEU A 509 3.71 16.70 -10.86
C LEU A 509 5.04 15.95 -10.75
N GLU A 510 5.04 14.62 -10.86
CA GLU A 510 6.27 13.84 -10.89
C GLU A 510 7.01 13.92 -12.22
N SER A 511 6.24 13.88 -13.32
CA SER A 511 6.69 13.82 -14.73
C SER A 511 7.74 12.75 -14.95
N ARG A 512 7.58 11.61 -14.29
CA ARG A 512 8.52 10.48 -14.28
C ARG A 512 7.89 9.31 -15.02
N GLY A 513 8.64 8.74 -15.95
CA GLY A 513 8.19 7.55 -16.68
C GLY A 513 7.95 6.38 -15.74
N ASN A 514 6.68 5.98 -15.62
CA ASN A 514 6.24 4.82 -14.84
C ASN A 514 5.01 4.13 -15.46
N GLY A 515 4.39 4.72 -16.48
CA GLY A 515 3.35 4.08 -17.26
C GLY A 515 3.90 3.04 -18.23
N ARG A 516 2.98 2.31 -18.84
CA ARG A 516 3.30 1.18 -19.73
C ARG A 516 2.25 0.98 -20.82
N ILE A 517 2.66 0.30 -21.89
CA ILE A 517 1.74 -0.27 -22.88
C ILE A 517 1.68 -1.77 -22.65
N ILE A 518 0.47 -2.31 -22.64
CA ILE A 518 0.15 -3.69 -22.32
C ILE A 518 -0.53 -4.32 -23.53
N VAL A 519 -0.32 -5.62 -23.73
CA VAL A 519 -1.09 -6.41 -24.68
C VAL A 519 -1.79 -7.55 -23.97
N HIS A 520 -3.07 -7.72 -24.28
CA HIS A 520 -3.89 -8.85 -23.88
C HIS A 520 -4.23 -9.69 -25.12
N ASP A 521 -4.09 -11.01 -25.00
CA ASP A 521 -4.52 -11.97 -26.01
C ASP A 521 -5.79 -12.68 -25.55
N PRO A 522 -6.96 -12.35 -26.10
CA PRO A 522 -8.23 -12.97 -25.72
C PRO A 522 -8.28 -14.48 -25.96
N LYS A 523 -7.46 -15.03 -26.87
CA LYS A 523 -7.46 -16.47 -27.20
C LYS A 523 -6.75 -17.29 -26.13
N SER A 524 -5.63 -16.80 -25.62
CA SER A 524 -4.86 -17.46 -24.56
C SER A 524 -5.20 -16.98 -23.16
N GLY A 525 -5.87 -15.83 -23.03
CA GLY A 525 -6.08 -15.14 -21.76
C GLY A 525 -4.81 -14.50 -21.19
N SER A 526 -3.72 -14.43 -21.97
CA SER A 526 -2.44 -13.92 -21.49
C SER A 526 -2.36 -12.40 -21.60
N THR A 527 -1.82 -11.76 -20.56
CA THR A 527 -1.59 -10.31 -20.50
C THR A 527 -0.11 -10.04 -20.20
N ARG A 528 0.53 -9.19 -20.99
CA ARG A 528 1.94 -8.83 -20.80
C ARG A 528 2.23 -7.37 -21.12
N THR A 529 3.20 -6.81 -20.41
CA THR A 529 3.74 -5.48 -20.66
C THR A 529 4.61 -5.50 -21.94
N LEU A 530 4.28 -4.67 -22.92
CA LEU A 530 5.06 -4.47 -24.15
C LEU A 530 6.16 -3.43 -23.97
N LEU A 531 5.79 -2.25 -23.45
CA LEU A 531 6.69 -1.13 -23.20
C LEU A 531 6.50 -0.64 -21.78
N SER A 532 7.58 -0.22 -21.14
CA SER A 532 7.59 0.26 -19.75
C SER A 532 8.35 1.57 -19.62
N ASN A 533 8.20 2.27 -18.50
CA ASN A 533 8.85 3.56 -18.21
C ASN A 533 8.44 4.68 -19.18
N LEU A 534 7.18 4.63 -19.65
CA LEU A 534 6.59 5.68 -20.47
C LEU A 534 6.06 6.81 -19.60
N VAL A 535 6.09 8.03 -20.13
CA VAL A 535 5.67 9.24 -19.43
C VAL A 535 4.18 9.47 -19.69
N PHE A 536 3.35 8.88 -18.84
CA PHE A 536 1.88 8.91 -18.94
C PHE A 536 1.40 8.55 -20.36
N PRO A 537 1.59 7.27 -20.78
CA PRO A 537 1.10 6.82 -22.05
C PRO A 537 -0.43 6.89 -22.04
N ASN A 538 -1.00 7.53 -23.04
CA ASN A 538 -2.44 7.65 -23.17
C ASN A 538 -2.87 7.09 -24.53
N GLY A 539 -3.49 7.92 -25.38
CA GLY A 539 -4.06 7.55 -26.68
C GLY A 539 -3.33 6.46 -27.44
N ILE A 540 -4.02 5.37 -27.78
CA ILE A 540 -3.53 4.18 -28.49
C ILE A 540 -4.29 4.05 -29.81
N CYS A 541 -3.56 3.97 -30.92
CA CYS A 541 -4.17 3.82 -32.24
C CYS A 541 -3.33 2.93 -33.15
N THR A 542 -3.90 1.84 -33.64
CA THR A 542 -3.26 0.95 -34.61
C THR A 542 -3.13 1.72 -35.93
N ALA A 543 -1.91 1.83 -36.44
CA ALA A 543 -1.64 2.58 -37.66
C ALA A 543 -2.22 1.88 -38.90
N PHE A 544 -2.41 2.62 -39.99
CA PHE A 544 -2.93 2.09 -41.26
C PHE A 544 -2.02 1.02 -41.89
N ASP A 545 -0.75 0.94 -41.50
CA ASP A 545 0.21 -0.07 -41.96
C ASP A 545 -0.09 -1.50 -41.48
N GLY A 546 -0.96 -1.66 -40.46
CA GLY A 546 -1.29 -2.94 -39.85
C GLY A 546 -0.12 -3.64 -39.14
N GLN A 547 0.99 -2.94 -38.90
CA GLN A 547 2.24 -3.45 -38.31
C GLN A 547 2.71 -2.64 -37.10
N SER A 548 2.13 -1.46 -36.87
CA SER A 548 2.49 -0.56 -35.78
C SER A 548 1.30 0.07 -35.05
N VAL A 549 1.58 0.57 -33.85
CA VAL A 549 0.63 1.30 -32.99
C VAL A 549 1.25 2.65 -32.66
N LEU A 550 0.49 3.72 -32.88
CA LEU A 550 0.76 5.06 -32.39
C LEU A 550 0.32 5.16 -30.93
N PHE A 551 1.13 5.84 -30.12
CA PHE A 551 0.77 6.16 -28.76
C PHE A 551 1.21 7.56 -28.33
N ALA A 552 0.38 8.24 -27.55
CA ALA A 552 0.69 9.51 -26.92
C ALA A 552 1.46 9.32 -25.61
N GLU A 553 2.42 10.21 -25.30
CA GLU A 553 2.96 10.37 -23.95
C GLU A 553 2.62 11.78 -23.46
N SER A 554 1.57 11.90 -22.65
CA SER A 554 0.94 13.18 -22.31
C SER A 554 1.96 14.14 -21.70
N TRP A 555 2.59 13.78 -20.56
CA TRP A 555 3.55 14.68 -19.88
C TRP A 555 4.88 14.85 -20.60
N ALA A 556 5.11 14.14 -21.71
CA ALA A 556 6.26 14.36 -22.59
C ALA A 556 5.93 15.16 -23.86
N CYS A 557 4.66 15.52 -24.08
CA CYS A 557 4.18 16.30 -25.23
C CYS A 557 4.66 15.74 -26.57
N ARG A 558 4.50 14.43 -26.76
CA ARG A 558 4.99 13.72 -27.95
C ARG A 558 4.11 12.53 -28.33
N ILE A 559 4.21 12.14 -29.59
CA ILE A 559 3.62 10.93 -30.15
C ILE A 559 4.75 10.00 -30.57
N SER A 560 4.61 8.73 -30.24
CA SER A 560 5.53 7.68 -30.67
C SER A 560 4.80 6.56 -31.39
N ARG A 561 5.58 5.79 -32.16
CA ARG A 561 5.12 4.62 -32.89
C ARG A 561 5.87 3.40 -32.40
N TYR A 562 5.17 2.33 -32.06
CA TYR A 562 5.74 1.04 -31.75
C TYR A 562 5.39 0.03 -32.84
N TYR A 563 6.40 -0.62 -33.41
CA TYR A 563 6.19 -1.66 -34.43
C TYR A 563 6.07 -3.03 -33.77
N PHE A 564 4.89 -3.64 -33.81
CA PHE A 564 4.64 -4.98 -33.26
C PHE A 564 4.89 -6.09 -34.29
N ASP A 565 4.95 -5.73 -35.58
CA ASP A 565 5.28 -6.63 -36.67
C ASP A 565 6.17 -5.97 -37.74
N GLY A 566 6.54 -6.73 -38.78
CA GLY A 566 7.32 -6.22 -39.91
C GLY A 566 8.83 -6.07 -39.63
N PRO A 567 9.60 -5.42 -40.53
CA PRO A 567 11.06 -5.34 -40.43
C PRO A 567 11.55 -4.47 -39.26
N LYS A 568 10.72 -3.53 -38.78
CA LYS A 568 11.02 -2.66 -37.63
C LYS A 568 10.51 -3.23 -36.30
N LYS A 569 10.03 -4.48 -36.26
CA LYS A 569 9.44 -5.10 -35.07
C LYS A 569 10.27 -4.90 -33.80
N GLY A 570 9.63 -4.44 -32.74
CA GLY A 570 10.23 -4.15 -31.44
C GLY A 570 10.81 -2.75 -31.30
N GLN A 571 10.88 -1.96 -32.37
CA GLN A 571 11.42 -0.60 -32.33
C GLN A 571 10.34 0.43 -31.95
N VAL A 572 10.78 1.51 -31.30
CA VAL A 572 9.96 2.68 -30.99
C VAL A 572 10.54 3.88 -31.73
N GLU A 573 9.70 4.55 -32.51
CA GLU A 573 10.03 5.75 -33.29
C GLU A 573 9.31 6.98 -32.72
N ARG A 574 9.95 8.15 -32.80
CA ARG A 574 9.35 9.43 -32.39
C ARG A 574 8.72 10.05 -33.63
N VAL A 575 7.41 10.27 -33.59
CA VAL A 575 6.63 10.76 -34.75
C VAL A 575 6.44 12.26 -34.65
N ILE A 576 5.96 12.75 -33.50
CA ILE A 576 5.81 14.18 -33.22
C ILE A 576 6.44 14.47 -31.86
N GLU A 577 7.24 15.52 -31.78
CA GLU A 577 7.82 16.01 -30.51
C GLU A 577 7.53 17.50 -30.33
N GLY A 578 7.45 17.94 -29.07
CA GLY A 578 7.28 19.36 -28.77
C GLY A 578 5.87 19.86 -29.04
N LEU A 579 4.84 19.03 -28.87
CA LEU A 579 3.47 19.51 -28.95
C LEU A 579 3.25 20.70 -27.99
N PRO A 580 2.43 21.70 -28.37
CA PRO A 580 2.12 22.85 -27.53
C PRO A 580 1.13 22.52 -26.40
N GLY A 581 0.55 21.32 -26.44
CA GLY A 581 -0.32 20.77 -25.40
C GLY A 581 0.04 19.32 -25.05
N TYR A 582 -0.71 18.77 -24.11
CA TYR A 582 -0.55 17.41 -23.59
C TYR A 582 -1.42 16.47 -24.44
N PRO A 583 -0.83 15.59 -25.26
CA PRO A 583 -1.58 14.70 -26.13
C PRO A 583 -2.37 13.66 -25.34
N ASP A 584 -3.51 13.30 -25.90
CA ASP A 584 -4.46 12.33 -25.35
C ASP A 584 -4.86 11.33 -26.46
N ASN A 585 -6.13 10.93 -26.58
CA ASN A 585 -6.59 9.93 -27.56
C ASN A 585 -6.22 10.26 -29.02
N ILE A 586 -5.90 9.19 -29.77
CA ILE A 586 -5.53 9.23 -31.18
C ILE A 586 -6.57 8.39 -31.95
N ASN A 587 -7.14 8.91 -33.02
CA ASN A 587 -8.10 8.18 -33.83
C ASN A 587 -7.82 8.32 -35.34
N ARG A 588 -8.10 7.27 -36.11
CA ARG A 588 -8.00 7.31 -37.58
C ARG A 588 -9.00 8.30 -38.16
N ALA A 589 -8.63 8.92 -39.29
CA ALA A 589 -9.49 9.78 -40.11
C ALA A 589 -9.85 9.08 -41.43
N SER A 590 -10.86 9.60 -42.14
CA SER A 590 -11.35 8.99 -43.38
C SER A 590 -10.37 9.06 -44.57
N ASP A 591 -9.43 9.99 -44.53
CA ASP A 591 -8.47 10.28 -45.62
C ASP A 591 -7.10 9.60 -45.43
N GLY A 592 -6.99 8.65 -44.49
CA GLY A 592 -5.73 7.98 -44.16
C GLY A 592 -4.82 8.77 -43.22
N THR A 593 -5.32 9.86 -42.62
CA THR A 593 -4.63 10.65 -41.59
C THR A 593 -5.14 10.30 -40.17
N TYR A 594 -4.66 11.00 -39.16
CA TYR A 594 -5.03 10.77 -37.76
C TYR A 594 -5.48 12.07 -37.08
N TRP A 595 -6.49 11.96 -36.24
CA TRP A 595 -6.89 12.98 -35.28
C TRP A 595 -6.20 12.74 -33.93
N LEU A 596 -5.88 13.83 -33.23
CA LEU A 596 -5.26 13.82 -31.89
C LEU A 596 -5.89 14.89 -31.00
N ALA A 597 -6.15 14.54 -29.74
CA ALA A 597 -6.66 15.44 -28.71
C ALA A 597 -5.49 16.04 -27.96
N LEU A 598 -5.64 17.30 -27.55
CA LEU A 598 -4.79 17.91 -26.55
C LEU A 598 -5.66 18.23 -25.33
N MET A 599 -5.53 17.43 -24.26
CA MET A 599 -6.31 17.58 -23.02
C MET A 599 -6.03 18.91 -22.29
N GLY A 600 -4.91 19.56 -22.60
CA GLY A 600 -4.58 20.86 -22.06
C GLY A 600 -3.33 21.44 -22.69
N MET A 601 -3.05 22.71 -22.40
CA MET A 601 -1.96 23.46 -23.01
C MET A 601 -0.78 23.62 -22.06
N ARG A 602 0.43 23.60 -22.63
CA ARG A 602 1.66 23.93 -21.92
C ARG A 602 1.63 25.39 -21.50
N THR A 603 2.22 25.68 -20.36
CA THR A 603 2.44 27.05 -19.90
C THR A 603 3.92 27.26 -19.57
N PRO A 604 4.49 28.45 -19.83
CA PRO A 604 5.89 28.73 -19.48
C PRO A 604 6.21 28.50 -18.00
N ALA A 605 5.24 28.77 -17.12
CA ALA A 605 5.38 28.57 -15.68
C ALA A 605 5.49 27.09 -15.31
N LEU A 606 4.64 26.23 -15.91
CA LEU A 606 4.70 24.79 -15.68
C LEU A 606 5.98 24.20 -16.27
N ASP A 607 6.33 24.54 -17.51
CA ASP A 607 7.55 24.08 -18.17
C ASP A 607 8.81 24.41 -17.35
N LEU A 608 8.91 25.64 -16.82
CA LEU A 608 10.00 26.03 -15.93
C LEU A 608 10.02 25.19 -14.65
N SER A 609 8.85 24.92 -14.06
CA SER A 609 8.75 24.10 -12.85
C SER A 609 9.20 22.65 -13.06
N LEU A 610 9.06 22.12 -14.29
CA LEU A 610 9.52 20.79 -14.67
C LEU A 610 11.05 20.66 -14.61
N GLU A 611 11.77 21.75 -14.85
CA GLU A 611 13.22 21.84 -14.66
C GLU A 611 13.63 21.99 -13.18
N MET A 612 12.67 22.18 -12.26
CA MET A 612 12.89 22.45 -10.83
C MET A 612 12.30 21.37 -9.89
N PRO A 613 12.83 20.13 -9.85
CA PRO A 613 12.30 19.06 -8.98
C PRO A 613 12.19 19.42 -7.50
N SER A 614 13.12 20.21 -6.97
CA SER A 614 13.11 20.64 -5.56
C SER A 614 11.97 21.61 -5.26
N PHE A 615 11.59 22.45 -6.23
CA PHE A 615 10.44 23.36 -6.12
C PHE A 615 9.15 22.55 -6.09
N ARG A 616 8.94 21.64 -7.05
CA ARG A 616 7.77 20.75 -7.10
C ARG A 616 7.65 19.87 -5.85
N ARG A 617 8.78 19.36 -5.33
CA ARG A 617 8.82 18.63 -4.06
C ARG A 617 8.41 19.49 -2.86
N ARG A 618 8.77 20.77 -2.83
CA ARG A 618 8.30 21.70 -1.78
C ARG A 618 6.82 22.02 -1.93
N MET A 619 6.35 22.20 -3.16
CA MET A 619 4.93 22.43 -3.48
C MET A 619 4.07 21.28 -2.96
N ALA A 620 4.40 20.04 -3.33
CA ALA A 620 3.74 18.82 -2.84
C ALA A 620 3.68 18.70 -1.30
N ARG A 621 4.65 19.30 -0.59
CA ARG A 621 4.76 19.22 0.88
C ARG A 621 4.03 20.32 1.64
N ARG A 622 3.85 21.48 1.03
CA ARG A 622 3.46 22.72 1.73
C ARG A 622 2.19 23.36 1.20
N VAL A 623 1.76 22.99 -0.01
CA VAL A 623 0.62 23.58 -0.71
C VAL A 623 -0.45 22.51 -0.91
N SER A 624 -1.72 22.88 -0.78
CA SER A 624 -2.86 22.00 -1.10
C SER A 624 -2.84 21.62 -2.58
N GLU A 625 -3.39 20.45 -2.89
CA GLU A 625 -3.44 19.90 -4.26
C GLU A 625 -4.16 20.85 -5.22
N ASP A 626 -5.25 21.48 -4.77
CA ASP A 626 -6.04 22.45 -5.54
C ASP A 626 -5.27 23.72 -5.97
N ALA A 627 -4.09 23.96 -5.39
CA ALA A 627 -3.26 25.13 -5.65
C ALA A 627 -1.91 24.77 -6.28
N TRP A 628 -1.74 23.54 -6.78
CA TRP A 628 -0.55 23.15 -7.52
C TRP A 628 -0.52 23.79 -8.91
N LEU A 629 0.69 24.05 -9.41
CA LEU A 629 0.86 24.40 -10.83
C LEU A 629 0.47 23.20 -11.69
N MET A 630 -0.53 23.40 -12.56
CA MET A 630 -1.11 22.38 -13.42
C MET A 630 -1.17 22.84 -14.88
N PRO A 631 -1.30 21.90 -15.84
CA PRO A 631 -1.62 22.22 -17.23
C PRO A 631 -2.78 23.21 -17.36
N ASN A 632 -2.80 24.01 -18.42
CA ASN A 632 -3.99 24.80 -18.73
C ASN A 632 -5.05 23.88 -19.36
N LEU A 633 -5.98 23.40 -18.53
CA LEU A 633 -7.08 22.51 -18.94
C LEU A 633 -8.30 23.28 -19.50
N ASN A 634 -8.28 24.61 -19.50
CA ASN A 634 -9.42 25.43 -19.92
C ASN A 634 -9.49 25.66 -21.44
N THR A 635 -8.53 25.15 -22.21
CA THR A 635 -8.46 25.35 -23.67
C THR A 635 -8.50 23.99 -24.36
N GLY A 636 -9.54 23.74 -25.16
CA GLY A 636 -9.65 22.54 -25.97
C GLY A 636 -8.90 22.68 -27.30
N CYS A 637 -8.18 21.64 -27.72
CA CYS A 637 -7.63 21.59 -29.07
C CYS A 637 -7.63 20.16 -29.61
N VAL A 638 -7.94 20.05 -30.90
CA VAL A 638 -7.77 18.84 -31.70
C VAL A 638 -6.90 19.19 -32.90
N LEU A 639 -6.01 18.29 -33.29
CA LEU A 639 -5.20 18.45 -34.49
C LEU A 639 -5.29 17.24 -35.40
N ARG A 640 -4.98 17.44 -36.68
CA ARG A 640 -4.87 16.38 -37.69
C ARG A 640 -3.43 16.25 -38.17
N PHE A 641 -2.93 15.03 -38.29
CA PHE A 641 -1.56 14.77 -38.75
C PHE A 641 -1.49 13.53 -39.65
N ASP A 642 -0.50 13.51 -40.54
CA ASP A 642 -0.28 12.39 -41.46
C ASP A 642 0.56 11.25 -40.85
N GLU A 643 0.77 10.17 -41.61
CA GLU A 643 1.56 9.00 -41.22
C GLU A 643 3.00 9.35 -40.77
N ASN A 644 3.57 10.45 -41.30
CA ASN A 644 4.93 10.90 -41.03
C ASN A 644 5.01 11.89 -39.85
N GLY A 645 3.89 12.27 -39.25
CA GLY A 645 3.83 13.25 -38.16
C GLY A 645 3.72 14.70 -38.62
N GLN A 646 3.47 14.96 -39.91
CA GLN A 646 3.22 16.31 -40.38
C GLN A 646 1.84 16.77 -39.93
N ILE A 647 1.79 17.84 -39.13
CA ILE A 647 0.53 18.47 -38.70
C ILE A 647 -0.09 19.21 -39.89
N LEU A 648 -1.32 18.84 -40.24
CA LEU A 648 -2.06 19.35 -41.39
C LEU A 648 -2.99 20.49 -41.00
N GLU A 649 -3.68 20.36 -39.87
CA GLU A 649 -4.54 21.41 -39.32
C GLU A 649 -4.71 21.30 -37.81
N SER A 650 -5.19 22.38 -37.20
CA SER A 650 -5.57 22.43 -35.79
C SER A 650 -6.89 23.18 -35.59
N LEU A 651 -7.68 22.71 -34.64
CA LEU A 651 -8.98 23.21 -34.25
C LEU A 651 -8.93 23.56 -32.77
N TRP A 652 -9.31 24.77 -32.42
CA TRP A 652 -9.18 25.30 -31.07
C TRP A 652 -10.53 25.81 -30.55
N ASP A 653 -10.77 25.60 -29.25
CA ASP A 653 -11.77 26.32 -28.44
C ASP A 653 -11.00 27.29 -27.53
N GLN A 654 -10.73 28.49 -28.05
CA GLN A 654 -9.90 29.47 -27.37
C GLN A 654 -10.62 30.08 -26.17
N ALA A 655 -11.94 30.25 -26.27
CA ALA A 655 -12.76 30.75 -25.18
C ALA A 655 -12.93 29.71 -24.06
N GLY A 656 -12.90 28.41 -24.40
CA GLY A 656 -13.07 27.31 -23.44
C GLY A 656 -14.50 27.19 -22.92
N GLU A 657 -15.47 27.81 -23.59
CA GLU A 657 -16.85 27.88 -23.14
C GLU A 657 -17.63 26.61 -23.48
N LYS A 658 -17.33 25.97 -24.62
CA LYS A 658 -18.07 24.81 -25.10
C LYS A 658 -17.42 23.51 -24.70
N HIS A 659 -16.15 23.30 -25.04
CA HIS A 659 -15.42 22.07 -24.79
C HIS A 659 -14.01 22.35 -24.27
N PRO A 660 -13.88 22.79 -23.01
CA PRO A 660 -12.60 22.76 -22.32
C PRO A 660 -12.14 21.30 -22.17
N MET A 661 -10.83 21.08 -22.04
CA MET A 661 -10.22 19.75 -21.84
C MET A 661 -10.79 18.65 -22.75
N ILE A 662 -10.42 18.69 -24.03
CA ILE A 662 -10.81 17.65 -24.99
C ILE A 662 -9.87 16.46 -24.81
N THR A 663 -10.40 15.32 -24.38
CA THR A 663 -9.63 14.08 -24.16
C THR A 663 -9.73 13.13 -25.34
N SER A 664 -10.85 13.17 -26.07
CA SER A 664 -11.05 12.34 -27.26
C SER A 664 -11.82 13.05 -28.38
N MET A 665 -11.65 12.52 -29.58
CA MET A 665 -12.41 12.89 -30.77
C MET A 665 -12.57 11.67 -31.68
N ARG A 666 -13.67 11.61 -32.42
CA ARG A 666 -13.84 10.58 -33.45
C ARG A 666 -14.54 11.16 -34.66
N GLU A 667 -13.97 10.92 -35.83
CA GLU A 667 -14.65 11.18 -37.09
C GLU A 667 -15.67 10.07 -37.36
N HIS A 668 -16.85 10.43 -37.86
CA HIS A 668 -17.86 9.47 -38.25
C HIS A 668 -18.84 10.15 -39.21
N LYS A 669 -19.06 9.56 -40.40
CA LYS A 669 -19.95 10.09 -41.43
C LYS A 669 -19.79 11.59 -41.73
N GLY A 670 -18.53 12.03 -41.88
CA GLY A 670 -18.19 13.42 -42.16
C GLY A 670 -18.40 14.42 -41.01
N ILE A 671 -18.62 13.94 -39.79
CA ILE A 671 -18.74 14.76 -38.57
C ILE A 671 -17.62 14.38 -37.60
N LEU A 672 -16.97 15.37 -37.01
CA LEU A 672 -16.03 15.18 -35.90
C LEU A 672 -16.77 15.33 -34.57
N TYR A 673 -16.77 14.28 -33.77
CA TYR A 673 -17.33 14.24 -32.43
C TYR A 673 -16.25 14.55 -31.40
N LEU A 674 -16.55 15.36 -30.39
CA LEU A 674 -15.59 15.84 -29.39
C LEU A 674 -16.04 15.43 -27.99
N CYS A 675 -15.11 14.90 -27.19
CA CYS A 675 -15.34 14.39 -25.85
C CYS A 675 -14.32 14.95 -24.85
N GLY A 676 -14.70 14.94 -23.58
CA GLY A 676 -13.86 15.43 -22.48
C GLY A 676 -14.35 14.90 -21.15
N ILE A 677 -13.42 14.34 -20.36
CA ILE A 677 -13.72 13.70 -19.08
C ILE A 677 -14.37 14.61 -18.02
N PHE A 678 -14.25 15.93 -18.15
CA PHE A 678 -14.92 16.92 -17.30
C PHE A 678 -16.06 17.68 -18.01
N ASN A 679 -16.40 17.28 -19.23
CA ASN A 679 -17.49 17.88 -19.98
C ASN A 679 -18.82 17.21 -19.67
N ASN A 680 -19.88 18.01 -19.67
CA ASN A 680 -21.27 17.56 -19.45
C ASN A 680 -22.06 17.40 -20.75
N ARG A 681 -21.34 17.18 -21.86
CA ARG A 681 -21.81 17.24 -23.25
C ARG A 681 -20.72 16.75 -24.21
N MET A 682 -21.14 16.23 -25.36
CA MET A 682 -20.27 16.01 -26.52
C MET A 682 -20.45 17.11 -27.57
N GLY A 683 -19.39 17.40 -28.32
CA GLY A 683 -19.38 18.37 -29.40
C GLY A 683 -19.53 17.71 -30.77
N THR A 684 -20.11 18.41 -31.75
CA THR A 684 -20.18 17.96 -33.15
C THR A 684 -19.75 19.05 -34.12
N LEU A 685 -18.80 18.73 -34.99
CA LEU A 685 -18.29 19.64 -36.02
C LEU A 685 -18.40 18.99 -37.40
N PRO A 686 -19.24 19.51 -38.31
CA PRO A 686 -19.26 19.06 -39.70
C PRO A 686 -17.91 19.34 -40.38
N LEU A 687 -17.33 18.32 -40.99
CA LEU A 687 -16.07 18.41 -41.72
C LEU A 687 -16.35 18.66 -43.22
N LYS A 688 -15.38 19.29 -43.91
CA LYS A 688 -15.48 19.58 -45.35
C LYS A 688 -14.50 18.72 -46.12
N GLY A 689 -14.96 18.11 -47.22
CA GLY A 689 -14.09 17.34 -48.12
C GLY A 689 -13.65 15.98 -47.60
N VAL A 690 -14.36 15.44 -46.60
CA VAL A 690 -14.16 14.10 -46.03
C VAL A 690 -15.27 13.16 -46.50
N ASP A 691 -15.06 11.85 -46.33
CA ASP A 691 -16.03 10.83 -46.75
C ASP A 691 -17.28 10.84 -45.83
N PRO A 692 -18.48 11.19 -46.36
CA PRO A 692 -19.71 11.27 -45.58
C PRO A 692 -20.27 9.90 -45.20
N ASP A 693 -19.79 8.83 -45.82
CA ASP A 693 -20.20 7.45 -45.54
C ASP A 693 -19.14 6.69 -44.74
N TRP A 694 -18.11 7.39 -44.24
CA TRP A 694 -17.00 6.77 -43.53
C TRP A 694 -17.42 6.20 -42.18
N PHE A 695 -16.99 4.96 -41.95
CA PHE A 695 -17.20 4.23 -40.72
C PHE A 695 -15.87 3.75 -40.14
N SER A 696 -15.52 4.20 -38.93
CA SER A 696 -14.21 3.93 -38.35
C SER A 696 -13.92 2.43 -38.23
N SER A 697 -14.88 1.59 -37.80
CA SER A 697 -14.66 0.14 -37.66
C SER A 697 -14.45 -0.57 -39.00
N ASP A 698 -14.96 -0.03 -40.11
CA ASP A 698 -14.69 -0.60 -41.44
C ASP A 698 -13.24 -0.39 -41.86
N SER A 699 -12.58 0.66 -41.35
CA SER A 699 -11.14 0.87 -41.56
C SER A 699 -10.27 -0.18 -40.86
N TYR A 700 -10.78 -0.83 -39.81
CA TYR A 700 -10.10 -1.90 -39.08
C TYR A 700 -10.47 -3.29 -39.61
N TRP A 701 -11.77 -3.53 -39.82
CA TRP A 701 -12.30 -4.89 -40.05
C TRP A 701 -12.83 -5.12 -41.47
N GLY A 702 -12.88 -4.08 -42.30
CA GLY A 702 -13.59 -4.09 -43.58
C GLY A 702 -15.11 -4.06 -43.40
N LYS A 703 -15.82 -3.87 -44.52
CA LYS A 703 -17.29 -3.94 -44.55
C LYS A 703 -17.74 -5.37 -44.30
N LYS A 704 -18.65 -5.58 -43.34
CA LYS A 704 -19.38 -6.86 -43.22
C LYS A 704 -20.32 -7.00 -44.43
N PRO A 705 -20.36 -8.19 -45.06
CA PRO A 705 -21.21 -8.44 -46.24
C PRO A 705 -22.71 -8.33 -45.93
#